data_AF-A0A6P0L0D8-F1
#
_entry.id   AF-A0A6P0L0D8-F1
#
_cell.length_a   1.000
_cell.length_b   1.000
_cell.length_c   1.000
_cell.angle_alpha   90.00
_cell.angle_beta   90.00
_cell.angle_gamma   90.00
#
_symmetry.space_group_name_H-M   'P 1'
#
loop_
_entity.id
_entity.type
_entity.pdbx_description
1 polymer ?
#
loop_
_entity_poly.entity_id
_entity_poly.type
_entity_poly.pdbx_seq_one_letter_code
_entity_poly.pdbx_strand_id
1 'polypeptide(L)'
;MNHSEIKERIHQNMSRAALEITELRVQPDPFLGWRIAVISRGFDGKSKQERKNIALEGLKELTIQWLDLLTPEEKEQEWADSVPIDCTLENVPLWPEALARSRSGSSNPEAILFPSDLDEDLDRPIVATFYSLRGGVGRSTALAYTARILASRGRTVLCVDMDLEAPGLAALFGKEDEVKDQQGLVFVLLSLEQGEEPDIRNHILRVSETDEIYCLPAGLPNANYARLLSFMEPGAWYREDRNPLRELIQILSSDRLPFKPDVILLDARTGMTPLNGPLLFDLADLAIIVFFPHPQAQRGTGELVRALLAAETRRSEQRLTPEPRFIVSPIPASKAPEVVERYQHRAIEWIGDWLSVLRDKQSRSEPIKESDITHFIPYREEIATSDKILSNQETWRDFEPVAEWLERFLPTASEEELPNSLSDSKGQILNELEFSAGRAEYQDNFLETFVETQLVNRALHPRIPLILGRKGTGKTAIFRRLVEDSEKTSIVVLSPSDLKDDRPWVINSESFTAIDEALETTGKSWRDFWLLQTCLACHLSWPGEKPQPDAALLQVLGTDPTRELEVVRWFESLLPQSQVGLLARDWLTRFDRAAQSTIILLFDGLDTGFGNEQPNRERRTKAIEGLLSLITDLGDNLKKLKFKVLLREDIWRRLRFDNKSHFFGRSVVLEWRERADFFKVIIKQALKSDRFKVLVVNSIQQGSLLSNLSSSSDAFSDYLSESQVFEIWNLLVGERMKGGKSAFTRNWVWKRIADGSNNHSPRALLELFVEAKDWEINEQERNPYQKTIIRPRALSASLEKVSEKALDALINEEFSELQELIDRLISIGRSPFKATEVTGLDDQLKLAREVGLLSIYEGTEDYVERYKVPDLYLSGIGMTRKGQA
;
A
#
# COMPACT_ATOMS: atom_id res chain seq x y z
N MET A 1 24.69 -16.33 -37.42
CA MET A 1 25.60 -15.17 -37.43
C MET A 1 24.85 -13.96 -36.92
N ASN A 2 25.48 -13.15 -36.06
CA ASN A 2 24.91 -11.90 -35.55
C ASN A 2 25.18 -10.71 -36.51
N HIS A 3 24.59 -9.54 -36.23
CA HIS A 3 24.69 -8.34 -37.09
C HIS A 3 26.14 -7.93 -37.37
N SER A 4 26.98 -7.94 -36.34
CA SER A 4 28.39 -7.53 -36.43
C SER A 4 29.24 -8.54 -37.24
N GLU A 5 29.01 -9.83 -37.07
CA GLU A 5 29.68 -10.90 -37.82
C GLU A 5 29.38 -10.83 -39.32
N ILE A 6 28.13 -10.51 -39.69
CA ILE A 6 27.72 -10.38 -41.09
C ILE A 6 28.41 -9.17 -41.73
N LYS A 7 28.40 -8.02 -41.05
CA LYS A 7 29.10 -6.83 -41.52
C LYS A 7 30.58 -7.05 -41.71
N GLU A 8 31.24 -7.62 -40.70
CA GLU A 8 32.67 -7.85 -40.74
C GLU A 8 33.03 -8.78 -41.91
N ARG A 9 32.20 -9.81 -42.16
CA ARG A 9 32.39 -10.70 -43.29
C ARG A 9 32.22 -10.00 -44.64
N ILE A 10 31.21 -9.15 -44.79
CA ILE A 10 31.01 -8.37 -46.03
C ILE A 10 32.17 -7.39 -46.24
N HIS A 11 32.64 -6.71 -45.20
CA HIS A 11 33.83 -5.86 -45.25
C HIS A 11 35.07 -6.64 -45.70
N GLN A 12 35.31 -7.82 -45.13
CA GLN A 12 36.43 -8.69 -45.51
C GLN A 12 36.33 -9.14 -46.98
N ASN A 13 35.13 -9.49 -47.45
CA ASN A 13 34.89 -9.90 -48.83
C ASN A 13 35.16 -8.77 -49.83
N MET A 14 34.65 -7.56 -49.53
CA MET A 14 34.84 -6.38 -50.39
C MET A 14 36.31 -5.94 -50.42
N SER A 15 37.00 -5.98 -49.27
CA SER A 15 38.43 -5.68 -49.18
C SER A 15 39.28 -6.68 -49.96
N ARG A 16 38.96 -7.99 -49.91
CA ARG A 16 39.64 -9.02 -50.73
C ARG A 16 39.47 -8.82 -52.22
N ALA A 17 38.33 -8.27 -52.65
CA ALA A 17 38.06 -7.93 -54.04
C ALA A 17 38.62 -6.55 -54.46
N ALA A 18 39.33 -5.85 -53.58
CA ALA A 18 39.82 -4.49 -53.76
C ALA A 18 38.71 -3.47 -54.11
N LEU A 19 37.49 -3.68 -53.60
CA LEU A 19 36.36 -2.77 -53.77
C LEU A 19 36.12 -1.99 -52.49
N GLU A 20 36.05 -0.67 -52.59
CA GLU A 20 35.74 0.21 -51.47
C GLU A 20 34.22 0.25 -51.23
N ILE A 21 33.80 0.05 -49.99
CA ILE A 21 32.40 0.18 -49.59
C ILE A 21 32.14 1.65 -49.29
N THR A 22 31.21 2.27 -50.02
CA THR A 22 30.72 3.61 -49.73
C THR A 22 29.77 3.57 -48.54
N GLU A 23 28.89 2.56 -48.49
CA GLU A 23 27.94 2.37 -47.41
C GLU A 23 27.54 0.90 -47.31
N LEU A 24 27.48 0.35 -46.09
CA LEU A 24 27.04 -1.01 -45.81
C LEU A 24 25.95 -0.95 -44.77
N ARG A 25 24.77 -1.49 -45.10
CA ARG A 25 23.66 -1.61 -44.16
C ARG A 25 23.26 -3.06 -44.03
N VAL A 26 23.20 -3.55 -42.79
CA VAL A 26 22.75 -4.90 -42.47
C VAL A 26 21.66 -4.77 -41.44
N GLN A 27 20.49 -5.31 -41.72
CA GLN A 27 19.33 -5.27 -40.84
C GLN A 27 18.75 -6.68 -40.73
N PRO A 28 18.41 -7.18 -39.53
CA PRO A 28 17.64 -8.42 -39.45
C PRO A 28 16.20 -8.17 -39.95
N ASP A 29 15.61 -9.15 -40.64
CA ASP A 29 14.22 -9.06 -41.11
C ASP A 29 13.25 -9.30 -39.95
N PRO A 30 12.14 -8.53 -39.80
CA PRO A 30 11.20 -8.67 -38.70
C PRO A 30 10.60 -10.07 -38.53
N PHE A 31 10.58 -10.90 -39.58
CA PHE A 31 10.05 -12.26 -39.50
C PHE A 31 11.15 -13.30 -39.41
N LEU A 32 12.02 -13.39 -40.43
CA LEU A 32 13.10 -14.38 -40.48
C LEU A 32 14.14 -14.02 -41.54
N GLY A 33 15.40 -13.87 -41.17
CA GLY A 33 16.51 -13.65 -42.10
C GLY A 33 17.09 -12.24 -42.03
N TRP A 34 17.71 -11.77 -43.11
CA TRP A 34 18.42 -10.49 -43.16
C TRP A 34 18.06 -9.67 -44.40
N ARG A 35 18.07 -8.36 -44.23
CA ARG A 35 18.05 -7.34 -45.28
C ARG A 35 19.44 -6.72 -45.37
N ILE A 36 20.05 -6.76 -46.53
CA ILE A 36 21.44 -6.33 -46.71
C ILE A 36 21.50 -5.35 -47.88
N ALA A 37 22.06 -4.17 -47.66
CA ALA A 37 22.43 -3.24 -48.71
C ALA A 37 23.93 -3.01 -48.71
N VAL A 38 24.59 -3.20 -49.85
CA VAL A 38 25.99 -2.85 -50.04
C VAL A 38 26.07 -1.84 -51.18
N ILE A 39 26.56 -0.64 -50.88
CA ILE A 39 26.76 0.42 -51.86
C ILE A 39 28.26 0.59 -52.09
N SER A 40 28.69 0.43 -53.33
CA SER A 40 30.10 0.54 -53.72
C SER A 40 30.23 1.08 -55.13
N ARG A 41 31.14 2.05 -55.33
CA ARG A 41 31.54 2.49 -56.67
C ARG A 41 32.15 1.36 -57.50
N GLY A 42 32.74 0.36 -56.85
CA GLY A 42 33.35 -0.80 -57.48
C GLY A 42 32.38 -1.80 -58.12
N PHE A 43 31.07 -1.57 -57.99
CA PHE A 43 30.03 -2.36 -58.64
C PHE A 43 29.67 -1.89 -60.05
N ASP A 44 30.20 -0.76 -60.49
CA ASP A 44 30.00 -0.27 -61.85
C ASP A 44 30.52 -1.27 -62.90
N GLY A 45 29.75 -1.46 -63.97
CA GLY A 45 30.03 -2.45 -65.02
C GLY A 45 29.92 -3.94 -64.62
N LYS A 46 29.60 -4.29 -63.37
CA LYS A 46 29.42 -5.68 -62.90
C LYS A 46 27.96 -6.12 -62.91
N SER A 47 27.70 -7.37 -63.30
CA SER A 47 26.36 -7.96 -63.26
C SER A 47 25.88 -8.23 -61.81
N LYS A 48 24.55 -8.30 -61.59
CA LYS A 48 23.97 -8.60 -60.27
C LYS A 48 24.52 -9.90 -59.64
N GLN A 49 24.80 -10.90 -60.47
CA GLN A 49 25.34 -12.18 -60.01
C GLN A 49 26.80 -12.06 -59.55
N GLU A 50 27.62 -11.28 -60.25
CA GLU A 50 29.01 -11.01 -59.87
C GLU A 50 29.09 -10.21 -58.58
N ARG A 51 28.27 -9.15 -58.45
CA ARG A 51 28.15 -8.36 -57.21
C ARG A 51 27.80 -9.27 -56.02
N LYS A 52 26.83 -10.19 -56.20
CA LYS A 52 26.38 -11.14 -55.17
C LYS A 52 27.47 -12.14 -54.77
N ASN A 53 28.19 -12.69 -55.74
CA ASN A 53 29.26 -13.65 -55.49
C ASN A 53 30.43 -13.01 -54.72
N ILE A 54 30.69 -11.72 -54.94
CA ILE A 54 31.71 -10.96 -54.22
C ILE A 54 31.21 -10.62 -52.81
N ALA A 55 30.10 -9.89 -52.68
CA ALA A 55 29.66 -9.37 -51.39
C ALA A 55 29.25 -10.46 -50.38
N LEU A 56 28.62 -11.55 -50.85
CA LEU A 56 28.05 -12.59 -49.99
C LEU A 56 28.90 -13.89 -49.94
N GLU A 57 30.18 -13.82 -50.30
CA GLU A 57 31.07 -14.99 -50.22
C GLU A 57 31.14 -15.53 -48.78
N GLY A 58 30.84 -16.83 -48.60
CA GLY A 58 30.81 -17.45 -47.27
C GLY A 58 29.55 -17.17 -46.44
N LEU A 59 28.55 -16.47 -46.97
CA LEU A 59 27.25 -16.19 -46.33
C LEU A 59 26.10 -17.02 -46.94
N LYS A 60 26.40 -18.19 -47.52
CA LYS A 60 25.44 -19.02 -48.28
C LYS A 60 24.33 -19.65 -47.42
N GLU A 61 24.56 -19.79 -46.12
CA GLU A 61 23.60 -20.35 -45.15
C GLU A 61 22.67 -19.29 -44.55
N LEU A 62 22.89 -18.00 -44.83
CA LEU A 62 22.02 -16.92 -44.36
C LEU A 62 20.75 -16.85 -45.20
N THR A 63 19.60 -16.86 -44.52
CA THR A 63 18.32 -16.51 -45.12
C THR A 63 18.30 -15.00 -45.35
N ILE A 64 18.34 -14.56 -46.62
CA ILE A 64 18.32 -13.14 -46.98
C ILE A 64 16.96 -12.85 -47.62
N GLN A 65 16.15 -12.04 -46.95
CA GLN A 65 14.81 -11.66 -47.41
C GLN A 65 14.84 -10.48 -48.38
N TRP A 66 15.89 -9.66 -48.29
CA TRP A 66 16.04 -8.46 -49.10
C TRP A 66 17.52 -8.16 -49.34
N LEU A 67 17.90 -7.87 -50.58
CA LEU A 67 19.31 -7.69 -50.97
C LEU A 67 19.45 -6.66 -52.08
N ASP A 68 20.09 -5.54 -51.75
CA ASP A 68 20.50 -4.53 -52.73
C ASP A 68 22.02 -4.39 -52.78
N LEU A 69 22.55 -4.42 -54.00
CA LEU A 69 23.98 -4.31 -54.29
C LEU A 69 24.15 -3.24 -55.36
N LEU A 70 24.28 -1.99 -54.90
CA LEU A 70 24.08 -0.79 -55.73
C LEU A 70 25.39 0.00 -55.89
N THR A 71 25.49 0.74 -56.98
CA THR A 71 26.40 1.87 -57.10
C THR A 71 25.79 3.12 -56.46
N PRO A 72 26.59 4.14 -56.10
CA PRO A 72 26.04 5.40 -55.58
C PRO A 72 25.04 6.07 -56.53
N GLU A 73 25.24 5.96 -57.84
CA GLU A 73 24.35 6.52 -58.86
C GLU A 73 23.03 5.74 -58.96
N GLU A 74 23.07 4.41 -58.85
CA GLU A 74 21.86 3.57 -58.79
C GLU A 74 21.03 3.85 -57.52
N LYS A 75 21.70 4.12 -56.38
CA LYS A 75 21.04 4.51 -55.12
C LYS A 75 20.34 5.87 -55.20
N GLU A 76 20.81 6.78 -56.04
CA GLU A 76 20.16 8.09 -56.26
C GLU A 76 18.96 7.98 -57.22
N GLN A 77 18.89 6.93 -58.05
CA GLN A 77 17.80 6.67 -59.00
C GLN A 77 16.70 5.76 -58.44
N GLU A 78 17.05 4.76 -57.64
CA GLU A 78 16.10 4.03 -56.80
C GLU A 78 15.80 4.91 -55.58
N TRP A 79 14.53 5.32 -55.39
CA TRP A 79 14.12 6.14 -54.24
C TRP A 79 14.79 5.67 -52.94
N ALA A 80 15.45 6.59 -52.22
CA ALA A 80 16.28 6.33 -51.03
C ALA A 80 15.56 5.55 -49.91
N ASP A 81 14.23 5.48 -49.97
CA ASP A 81 13.32 4.85 -49.01
C ASP A 81 13.33 3.30 -49.06
N SER A 82 13.98 2.68 -50.05
CA SER A 82 14.06 1.22 -50.18
C SER A 82 15.19 0.58 -49.35
N VAL A 83 16.22 1.34 -48.97
CA VAL A 83 17.46 0.77 -48.41
C VAL A 83 17.34 0.53 -46.89
N PRO A 84 17.52 -0.70 -46.36
CA PRO A 84 17.37 -1.07 -44.96
C PRO A 84 18.33 -0.27 -44.11
N ILE A 85 17.92 0.15 -42.91
CA ILE A 85 18.79 0.94 -42.02
C ILE A 85 19.86 0.02 -41.46
N ASP A 86 21.02 0.58 -41.19
CA ASP A 86 22.09 -0.14 -40.53
C ASP A 86 21.87 -0.29 -39.01
N CYS A 87 20.75 -0.90 -38.61
CA CYS A 87 20.29 -1.00 -37.23
C CYS A 87 20.00 -2.44 -36.79
N THR A 88 20.07 -2.69 -35.49
CA THR A 88 19.51 -3.90 -34.87
C THR A 88 17.99 -3.72 -34.71
N LEU A 89 17.20 -4.77 -34.99
CA LEU A 89 15.72 -4.78 -34.82
C LEU A 89 15.26 -4.45 -33.40
N GLU A 90 16.17 -4.50 -32.43
CA GLU A 90 15.87 -4.52 -31.01
C GLU A 90 15.14 -3.25 -30.53
N ASN A 91 15.25 -2.12 -31.25
CA ASN A 91 14.75 -0.83 -30.74
C ASN A 91 13.77 -0.08 -31.66
N VAL A 92 13.22 -0.71 -32.70
CA VAL A 92 12.22 -0.08 -33.58
C VAL A 92 10.82 -0.24 -32.96
N PRO A 93 10.08 0.84 -32.68
CA PRO A 93 8.78 0.78 -31.99
C PRO A 93 7.59 0.67 -32.97
N LEU A 94 7.79 0.10 -34.16
CA LEU A 94 6.74 -0.09 -35.16
C LEU A 94 6.01 -1.42 -34.93
N TRP A 95 4.75 -1.52 -35.37
CA TRP A 95 3.90 -2.69 -35.10
C TRP A 95 4.49 -4.04 -35.52
N PRO A 96 4.97 -4.23 -36.78
CA PRO A 96 5.50 -5.53 -37.19
C PRO A 96 6.68 -5.98 -36.33
N GLU A 97 7.61 -5.06 -36.05
CA GLU A 97 8.82 -5.28 -35.28
C GLU A 97 8.50 -5.55 -33.80
N ALA A 98 7.62 -4.75 -33.19
CA ALA A 98 7.22 -4.90 -31.79
C ALA A 98 6.47 -6.23 -31.55
N LEU A 99 5.56 -6.60 -32.46
CA LEU A 99 4.84 -7.87 -32.39
C LEU A 99 5.77 -9.07 -32.61
N ALA A 100 6.74 -8.96 -33.51
CA ALA A 100 7.74 -10.00 -33.74
C ALA A 100 8.68 -10.21 -32.54
N ARG A 101 9.11 -9.12 -31.89
CA ARG A 101 9.98 -9.16 -30.69
C ARG A 101 9.41 -10.05 -29.60
N SER A 102 8.10 -9.99 -29.38
CA SER A 102 7.41 -10.82 -28.39
C SER A 102 7.50 -12.33 -28.66
N ARG A 103 7.78 -12.76 -29.90
CA ARG A 103 7.77 -14.17 -30.32
C ARG A 103 9.14 -14.82 -30.34
N SER A 104 10.20 -14.05 -30.57
CA SER A 104 11.53 -14.59 -30.86
C SER A 104 12.27 -15.18 -29.66
N GLY A 105 11.79 -14.96 -28.42
CA GLY A 105 12.34 -15.55 -27.19
C GLY A 105 13.76 -15.09 -26.81
N SER A 106 14.55 -14.59 -27.75
CA SER A 106 15.95 -14.17 -27.64
C SER A 106 16.14 -12.73 -27.15
N SER A 107 15.06 -11.94 -27.12
CA SER A 107 15.07 -10.52 -26.74
C SER A 107 13.95 -10.21 -25.73
N ASN A 108 13.65 -11.17 -24.85
CA ASN A 108 12.81 -10.90 -23.70
C ASN A 108 13.71 -10.26 -22.63
N PRO A 109 13.39 -9.05 -22.12
CA PRO A 109 14.18 -8.46 -21.04
C PRO A 109 14.24 -9.43 -19.85
N GLU A 110 15.43 -9.59 -19.26
CA GLU A 110 15.66 -10.46 -18.10
C GLU A 110 14.85 -9.99 -16.88
N ALA A 111 14.52 -8.70 -16.80
CA ALA A 111 13.63 -8.11 -15.82
C ALA A 111 12.77 -7.00 -16.45
N ILE A 112 11.45 -7.02 -16.20
CA ILE A 112 10.53 -5.93 -16.57
C ILE A 112 10.51 -4.94 -15.41
N LEU A 113 10.74 -3.66 -15.71
CA LEU A 113 10.72 -2.58 -14.73
C LEU A 113 9.70 -1.52 -15.15
N PHE A 114 8.61 -1.39 -14.40
CA PHE A 114 7.61 -0.35 -14.67
C PHE A 114 7.95 0.95 -13.94
N PRO A 115 7.43 2.09 -14.41
CA PRO A 115 7.39 3.31 -13.62
C PRO A 115 6.89 3.12 -12.19
N SER A 116 5.89 2.26 -11.99
CA SER A 116 5.35 1.97 -10.65
C SER A 116 6.28 1.22 -9.71
N ASP A 117 7.33 0.61 -10.24
CA ASP A 117 8.36 -0.08 -9.47
C ASP A 117 9.45 0.89 -8.99
N LEU A 118 9.45 2.13 -9.50
CA LEU A 118 10.39 3.16 -9.08
C LEU A 118 9.99 3.73 -7.71
N ASP A 119 11.01 3.91 -6.87
CA ASP A 119 10.85 4.61 -5.60
C ASP A 119 10.78 6.13 -5.81
N GLU A 120 11.33 6.66 -6.91
CA GLU A 120 11.26 8.07 -7.29
C GLU A 120 10.01 8.40 -8.13
N ASP A 121 9.75 9.68 -8.35
CA ASP A 121 8.65 10.08 -9.24
C ASP A 121 9.21 10.18 -10.67
N LEU A 122 8.34 10.06 -11.67
CA LEU A 122 8.77 10.27 -13.04
C LEU A 122 9.07 11.75 -13.29
N ASP A 123 10.05 12.01 -14.16
CA ASP A 123 10.30 13.36 -14.63
C ASP A 123 9.07 13.91 -15.36
N ARG A 124 8.68 15.13 -14.99
CA ARG A 124 7.56 15.82 -15.65
C ARG A 124 7.97 16.28 -17.06
N PRO A 125 7.07 16.22 -18.04
CA PRO A 125 5.70 15.72 -17.93
C PRO A 125 5.59 14.19 -18.03
N ILE A 126 4.64 13.61 -17.30
CA ILE A 126 4.25 12.20 -17.50
C ILE A 126 3.51 12.10 -18.83
N VAL A 127 3.88 11.15 -19.68
CA VAL A 127 3.25 10.92 -20.98
C VAL A 127 2.35 9.68 -20.91
N ALA A 128 1.05 9.89 -21.09
CA ALA A 128 0.06 8.81 -21.09
C ALA A 128 -0.65 8.69 -22.44
N THR A 129 -0.55 7.51 -23.06
CA THR A 129 -1.17 7.24 -24.36
C THR A 129 -2.48 6.49 -24.17
N PHE A 130 -3.59 7.11 -24.57
CA PHE A 130 -4.91 6.47 -24.61
C PHE A 130 -5.08 5.77 -25.95
N TYR A 131 -5.24 4.45 -25.91
CA TYR A 131 -5.29 3.61 -27.10
C TYR A 131 -6.49 2.67 -27.09
N SER A 132 -7.04 2.38 -28.27
CA SER A 132 -8.00 1.29 -28.44
C SER A 132 -7.81 0.59 -29.78
N LEU A 133 -7.92 -0.75 -29.76
CA LEU A 133 -7.90 -1.53 -31.01
C LEU A 133 -9.16 -1.30 -31.85
N ARG A 134 -10.28 -0.93 -31.21
CA ARG A 134 -11.57 -0.65 -31.85
C ARG A 134 -12.06 0.75 -31.53
N GLY A 135 -12.76 1.35 -32.47
CA GLY A 135 -13.53 2.57 -32.24
C GLY A 135 -14.79 2.33 -31.40
N GLY A 136 -15.35 3.42 -30.85
CA GLY A 136 -16.62 3.39 -30.11
C GLY A 136 -16.54 2.89 -28.67
N VAL A 137 -15.34 2.73 -28.09
CA VAL A 137 -15.15 2.30 -26.69
C VAL A 137 -14.97 3.45 -25.69
N GLY A 138 -15.03 4.71 -26.16
CA GLY A 138 -14.91 5.91 -25.31
C GLY A 138 -13.48 6.35 -25.00
N ARG A 139 -12.50 6.05 -25.87
CA ARG A 139 -11.07 6.42 -25.72
C ARG A 139 -10.86 7.93 -25.51
N SER A 140 -11.23 8.75 -26.49
CA SER A 140 -11.07 10.22 -26.43
C SER A 140 -11.90 10.85 -25.33
N THR A 141 -13.07 10.29 -25.04
CA THR A 141 -13.93 10.69 -23.92
C THR A 141 -13.23 10.47 -22.57
N ALA A 142 -12.63 9.29 -22.38
CA ALA A 142 -11.89 8.99 -21.16
C ALA A 142 -10.68 9.92 -20.96
N LEU A 143 -9.96 10.23 -22.04
CA LEU A 143 -8.87 11.19 -22.02
C LEU A 143 -9.35 12.58 -21.60
N ALA A 144 -10.42 13.09 -22.22
CA ALA A 144 -10.93 14.44 -21.98
C ALA A 144 -11.46 14.62 -20.55
N TYR A 145 -12.18 13.62 -20.00
CA TYR A 145 -12.60 13.65 -18.58
C TYR A 145 -11.41 13.53 -17.62
N THR A 146 -10.42 12.69 -17.93
CA THR A 146 -9.20 12.56 -17.12
C THR A 146 -8.46 13.91 -17.03
N ALA A 147 -8.30 14.60 -18.16
CA ALA A 147 -7.68 15.92 -18.21
C ALA A 147 -8.39 16.94 -17.31
N ARG A 148 -9.73 16.94 -17.35
CA ARG A 148 -10.55 17.85 -16.56
C ARG A 148 -10.43 17.59 -15.06
N ILE A 149 -10.41 16.32 -14.65
CA ILE A 149 -10.26 15.95 -13.24
C ILE A 149 -8.88 16.36 -12.72
N LEU A 150 -7.81 16.04 -13.46
CA LEU A 150 -6.44 16.44 -13.10
C LEU A 150 -6.31 17.96 -12.95
N ALA A 151 -6.87 18.73 -13.89
CA ALA A 151 -6.82 20.19 -13.81
C ALA A 151 -7.66 20.76 -12.68
N SER A 152 -8.82 20.16 -12.37
CA SER A 152 -9.62 20.53 -11.19
C SER A 152 -8.88 20.29 -9.87
N ARG A 153 -7.84 19.44 -9.88
CA ARG A 153 -6.95 19.15 -8.75
C ARG A 153 -5.65 19.96 -8.80
N GLY A 154 -5.58 20.98 -9.67
CA GLY A 154 -4.46 21.92 -9.77
C GLY A 154 -3.30 21.46 -10.66
N ARG A 155 -3.46 20.40 -11.46
CA ARG A 155 -2.42 19.94 -12.40
C ARG A 155 -2.52 20.64 -13.75
N THR A 156 -1.38 20.93 -14.37
CA THR A 156 -1.32 21.47 -15.73
C THR A 156 -1.34 20.33 -16.74
N VAL A 157 -2.35 20.26 -17.61
CA VAL A 157 -2.55 19.13 -18.53
C VAL A 157 -2.52 19.58 -19.99
N LEU A 158 -1.69 18.93 -20.80
CA LEU A 158 -1.67 19.10 -22.25
C LEU A 158 -2.24 17.85 -22.95
N CYS A 159 -3.37 18.01 -23.61
CA CYS A 159 -3.99 16.98 -24.44
C CYS A 159 -3.51 17.13 -25.88
N VAL A 160 -3.09 16.05 -26.53
CA VAL A 160 -2.63 16.06 -27.93
C VAL A 160 -3.47 15.09 -28.74
N ASP A 161 -4.10 15.59 -29.80
CA ASP A 161 -4.91 14.78 -30.71
C ASP A 161 -4.00 14.11 -31.74
N MET A 162 -3.63 12.85 -31.48
CA MET A 162 -2.80 12.04 -32.37
C MET A 162 -3.66 11.24 -33.38
N ASP A 163 -4.99 11.44 -33.40
CA ASP A 163 -5.91 10.88 -34.41
C ASP A 163 -5.91 11.80 -35.64
N LEU A 164 -4.83 11.71 -36.43
CA LEU A 164 -4.62 12.58 -37.59
C LEU A 164 -5.64 12.30 -38.71
N GLU A 165 -6.16 11.09 -38.81
CA GLU A 165 -7.11 10.71 -39.85
C GLU A 165 -8.57 11.06 -39.51
N ALA A 166 -8.93 11.14 -38.23
CA ALA A 166 -10.27 11.48 -37.77
C ALA A 166 -10.22 12.33 -36.48
N PRO A 167 -9.74 13.59 -36.56
CA PRO A 167 -9.58 14.44 -35.40
C PRO A 167 -10.92 14.79 -34.76
N GLY A 168 -10.94 14.89 -33.44
CA GLY A 168 -12.18 15.13 -32.70
C GLY A 168 -11.99 15.65 -31.28
N LEU A 169 -10.74 15.77 -30.80
CA LEU A 169 -10.49 16.14 -29.41
C LEU A 169 -10.85 17.61 -29.13
N ALA A 170 -10.60 18.52 -30.07
CA ALA A 170 -11.02 19.92 -29.95
C ALA A 170 -12.55 20.07 -29.87
N ALA A 171 -13.29 19.25 -30.62
CA ALA A 171 -14.75 19.23 -30.58
C ALA A 171 -15.27 18.77 -29.21
N LEU A 172 -14.68 17.72 -28.62
CA LEU A 172 -15.01 17.25 -27.26
C LEU A 172 -14.80 18.33 -26.18
N PHE A 173 -13.79 19.19 -26.35
CA PHE A 173 -13.56 20.35 -25.49
C PHE A 173 -14.41 21.58 -25.85
N GLY A 174 -15.18 21.51 -26.93
CA GLY A 174 -16.02 22.60 -27.41
C GLY A 174 -15.27 23.76 -28.07
N LYS A 175 -14.07 23.49 -28.58
CA LYS A 175 -13.11 24.45 -29.11
C LYS A 175 -12.84 24.29 -30.61
N GLU A 176 -13.64 23.47 -31.31
CA GLU A 176 -13.48 23.20 -32.74
C GLU A 176 -13.49 24.47 -33.60
N ASP A 177 -14.41 25.42 -33.30
CA ASP A 177 -14.52 26.70 -34.01
C ASP A 177 -13.30 27.63 -33.86
N GLU A 178 -12.42 27.35 -32.89
CA GLU A 178 -11.20 28.14 -32.64
C GLU A 178 -10.00 27.62 -33.44
N VAL A 179 -10.11 26.44 -34.07
CA VAL A 179 -9.04 25.84 -34.90
C VAL A 179 -8.97 26.55 -36.25
N LYS A 180 -7.84 27.18 -36.55
CA LYS A 180 -7.61 27.91 -37.80
C LYS A 180 -6.96 27.05 -38.88
N ASP A 181 -7.00 27.53 -40.13
CA ASP A 181 -6.24 26.93 -41.22
C ASP A 181 -4.72 27.01 -40.93
N GLN A 182 -3.98 25.96 -41.32
CA GLN A 182 -2.54 25.80 -41.04
C GLN A 182 -2.17 25.77 -39.54
N GLN A 183 -3.14 25.56 -38.66
CA GLN A 183 -2.94 25.32 -37.23
C GLN A 183 -3.05 23.83 -36.91
N GLY A 184 -2.41 23.39 -35.82
CA GLY A 184 -2.48 22.01 -35.33
C GLY A 184 -1.24 21.16 -35.60
N LEU A 185 -1.29 19.93 -35.12
CA LEU A 185 -0.20 18.96 -35.07
C LEU A 185 0.34 18.54 -36.45
N VAL A 186 -0.53 18.35 -37.45
CA VAL A 186 -0.09 17.94 -38.80
C VAL A 186 0.89 18.95 -39.39
N PHE A 187 0.60 20.25 -39.22
CA PHE A 187 1.49 21.30 -39.67
C PHE A 187 2.82 21.29 -38.91
N VAL A 188 2.77 21.10 -37.59
CA VAL A 188 3.97 21.04 -36.73
C VAL A 188 4.87 19.88 -37.13
N LEU A 189 4.32 18.68 -37.30
CA LEU A 189 5.09 17.48 -37.65
C LEU A 189 5.79 17.62 -39.00
N LEU A 190 5.09 18.14 -40.02
CA LEU A 190 5.68 18.40 -41.33
C LEU A 190 6.77 19.47 -41.28
N SER A 191 6.59 20.52 -40.48
CA SER A 191 7.61 21.57 -40.29
C SER A 191 8.88 20.98 -39.67
N LEU A 192 8.73 20.14 -38.64
CA LEU A 192 9.84 19.44 -37.98
C LEU A 192 10.54 18.46 -38.93
N GLU A 193 9.79 17.74 -39.78
CA GLU A 193 10.33 16.85 -40.81
C GLU A 193 11.19 17.60 -41.85
N GLN A 194 10.74 18.78 -42.28
CA GLN A 194 11.51 19.67 -43.16
C GLN A 194 12.69 20.38 -42.47
N GLY A 195 12.70 20.28 -41.15
CA GLY A 195 13.74 20.80 -40.29
C GLY A 195 13.61 22.24 -39.86
N GLU A 196 12.41 22.77 -39.97
CA GLU A 196 12.01 24.05 -39.43
C GLU A 196 11.75 23.96 -37.92
N GLU A 197 11.77 25.11 -37.25
CA GLU A 197 11.38 25.23 -35.83
C GLU A 197 10.03 25.98 -35.75
N PRO A 198 8.89 25.26 -35.78
CA PRO A 198 7.58 25.90 -35.70
C PRO A 198 7.35 26.49 -34.30
N ASP A 199 6.70 27.67 -34.25
CA ASP A 199 6.25 28.25 -32.98
C ASP A 199 5.01 27.51 -32.47
N ILE A 200 5.25 26.45 -31.69
CA ILE A 200 4.22 25.54 -31.15
C ILE A 200 3.08 26.26 -30.42
N ARG A 201 3.33 27.45 -29.86
CA ARG A 201 2.34 28.24 -29.11
C ARG A 201 1.13 28.61 -29.97
N ASN A 202 1.37 28.85 -31.26
CA ASN A 202 0.31 29.19 -32.21
C ASN A 202 -0.57 27.99 -32.53
N HIS A 203 -0.15 26.77 -32.19
CA HIS A 203 -0.88 25.54 -32.47
C HIS A 203 -1.66 25.00 -31.26
N ILE A 204 -1.46 25.56 -30.07
CA ILE A 204 -2.10 25.10 -28.83
C ILE A 204 -3.30 25.99 -28.50
N LEU A 205 -4.41 25.35 -28.12
CA LEU A 205 -5.64 25.98 -27.65
C LEU A 205 -5.74 25.86 -26.12
N ARG A 206 -6.09 26.96 -25.46
CA ARG A 206 -6.48 26.93 -24.04
C ARG A 206 -7.95 26.51 -23.94
N VAL A 207 -8.22 25.41 -23.24
CA VAL A 207 -9.57 24.82 -23.16
C VAL A 207 -10.46 25.56 -22.17
N SER A 208 -9.91 25.95 -21.01
CA SER A 208 -10.63 26.60 -19.91
C SER A 208 -9.92 27.88 -19.48
N GLU A 209 -10.68 28.92 -19.11
CA GLU A 209 -10.11 30.14 -18.53
C GLU A 209 -9.68 29.93 -17.07
N THR A 210 -10.34 29.03 -16.35
CA THR A 210 -10.09 28.76 -14.92
C THR A 210 -9.16 27.59 -14.68
N ASP A 211 -9.21 26.57 -15.54
CA ASP A 211 -8.43 25.35 -15.37
C ASP A 211 -7.24 25.34 -16.35
N GLU A 212 -6.11 24.81 -15.91
CA GLU A 212 -4.87 24.71 -16.70
C GLU A 212 -4.92 23.51 -17.66
N ILE A 213 -5.91 23.51 -18.57
CA ILE A 213 -6.10 22.50 -19.61
C ILE A 213 -5.78 23.11 -20.98
N TYR A 214 -4.88 22.46 -21.70
CA TYR A 214 -4.43 22.84 -23.03
C TYR A 214 -4.68 21.71 -24.03
N CYS A 215 -4.97 22.05 -25.28
CA CYS A 215 -5.22 21.11 -26.36
C CYS A 215 -4.38 21.45 -27.59
N LEU A 216 -3.57 20.50 -28.06
CA LEU A 216 -2.93 20.54 -29.38
C LEU A 216 -3.81 19.71 -30.35
N PRO A 217 -4.69 20.34 -31.14
CA PRO A 217 -5.53 19.64 -32.10
C PRO A 217 -4.70 19.08 -33.26
N ALA A 218 -5.20 18.05 -33.96
CA ALA A 218 -4.53 17.54 -35.14
C ALA A 218 -4.45 18.60 -36.25
N GLY A 219 -5.53 19.34 -36.43
CA GLY A 219 -5.70 20.45 -37.37
C GLY A 219 -7.14 20.53 -37.86
N LEU A 220 -7.44 21.53 -38.69
CA LEU A 220 -8.77 21.71 -39.29
C LEU A 220 -8.92 20.76 -40.51
N PRO A 221 -9.89 19.82 -40.55
CA PRO A 221 -9.99 18.79 -41.59
C PRO A 221 -10.55 19.33 -42.92
N ASN A 222 -9.80 20.23 -43.55
CA ASN A 222 -10.10 20.82 -44.85
C ASN A 222 -9.30 20.14 -45.98
N ALA A 223 -9.49 20.60 -47.23
CA ALA A 223 -8.79 20.02 -48.38
C ALA A 223 -7.25 20.12 -48.28
N ASN A 224 -6.73 21.20 -47.69
CA ASN A 224 -5.30 21.37 -47.51
C ASN A 224 -4.77 20.43 -46.41
N TYR A 225 -5.51 20.24 -45.32
CA TYR A 225 -5.19 19.26 -44.28
C TYR A 225 -5.07 17.84 -44.84
N ALA A 226 -6.04 17.40 -45.63
CA ALA A 226 -5.98 16.08 -46.27
C ALA A 226 -4.76 15.92 -47.20
N ARG A 227 -4.39 16.99 -47.91
CA ARG A 227 -3.18 17.03 -48.73
C ARG A 227 -1.91 16.91 -47.88
N LEU A 228 -1.80 17.70 -46.81
CA LEU A 228 -0.66 17.68 -45.89
C LEU A 228 -0.52 16.31 -45.21
N LEU A 229 -1.64 15.74 -44.75
CA LEU A 229 -1.69 14.40 -44.18
C LEU A 229 -1.11 13.33 -45.11
N SER A 230 -1.39 13.44 -46.42
CA SER A 230 -0.90 12.48 -47.42
C SER A 230 0.61 12.49 -47.63
N PHE A 231 1.32 13.52 -47.15
CA PHE A 231 2.78 13.60 -47.22
C PHE A 231 3.48 12.99 -46.01
N MET A 232 2.75 12.73 -44.92
CA MET A 232 3.38 12.17 -43.72
C MET A 232 3.58 10.67 -43.85
N GLU A 233 4.81 10.23 -43.58
CA GLU A 233 5.16 8.81 -43.47
C GLU A 233 5.76 8.50 -42.09
N PRO A 234 4.94 8.34 -41.02
CA PRO A 234 5.45 8.14 -39.67
C PRO A 234 6.38 6.93 -39.49
N GLY A 235 6.23 5.92 -40.37
CA GLY A 235 7.10 4.76 -40.39
C GLY A 235 8.55 5.07 -40.79
N ALA A 236 8.78 6.13 -41.58
CA ALA A 236 10.11 6.57 -42.03
C ALA A 236 10.87 7.32 -40.93
N TRP A 237 10.20 8.07 -40.05
CA TRP A 237 10.83 8.84 -38.96
C TRP A 237 11.67 8.00 -37.98
N TYR A 238 11.35 6.71 -37.86
CA TYR A 238 12.10 5.76 -37.02
C TYR A 238 13.20 5.03 -37.78
N ARG A 239 13.42 5.43 -39.04
CA ARG A 239 14.42 4.92 -39.98
C ARG A 239 15.42 5.98 -40.41
N GLU A 240 15.17 7.24 -40.06
CA GLU A 240 16.02 8.38 -40.36
C GLU A 240 16.77 8.87 -39.11
N ASP A 241 17.81 9.67 -39.32
CA ASP A 241 18.57 10.31 -38.23
C ASP A 241 17.70 11.32 -37.46
N ARG A 242 16.74 11.93 -38.14
CA ARG A 242 15.81 12.90 -37.58
C ARG A 242 14.46 12.25 -37.29
N ASN A 243 13.90 12.53 -36.10
CA ASN A 243 12.60 11.98 -35.71
C ASN A 243 11.66 13.10 -35.23
N PRO A 244 10.78 13.60 -36.12
CA PRO A 244 9.83 14.67 -35.81
C PRO A 244 8.97 14.39 -34.58
N LEU A 245 8.60 13.13 -34.35
CA LEU A 245 7.74 12.76 -33.23
C LEU A 245 8.47 12.87 -31.89
N ARG A 246 9.75 12.50 -31.83
CA ARG A 246 10.58 12.67 -30.63
C ARG A 246 10.89 14.14 -30.36
N GLU A 247 11.21 14.90 -31.41
CA GLU A 247 11.41 16.35 -31.32
C GLU A 247 10.16 17.06 -30.79
N LEU A 248 8.97 16.66 -31.26
CA LEU A 248 7.71 17.16 -30.73
C LEU A 248 7.62 16.95 -29.21
N ILE A 249 7.82 15.71 -28.73
CA ILE A 249 7.73 15.42 -27.29
C ILE A 249 8.78 16.21 -26.49
N GLN A 250 9.99 16.39 -27.03
CA GLN A 250 11.02 17.23 -26.41
C GLN A 250 10.57 18.70 -26.32
N ILE A 251 10.02 19.26 -27.40
CA ILE A 251 9.49 20.63 -27.41
C ILE A 251 8.36 20.78 -26.39
N LEU A 252 7.43 19.82 -26.35
CA LEU A 252 6.31 19.83 -25.41
C LEU A 252 6.73 19.61 -23.95
N SER A 253 7.91 19.03 -23.72
CA SER A 253 8.51 18.84 -22.38
C SER A 253 9.44 19.98 -21.97
N SER A 254 9.75 20.91 -22.88
CA SER A 254 10.75 21.97 -22.65
C SER A 254 10.15 23.29 -22.18
N ASP A 255 11.00 24.19 -21.68
CA ASP A 255 10.62 25.57 -21.30
C ASP A 255 10.24 26.47 -22.49
N ARG A 256 10.13 25.91 -23.71
CA ARG A 256 9.64 26.63 -24.90
C ARG A 256 8.13 26.89 -24.83
N LEU A 257 7.39 26.16 -24.00
CA LEU A 257 5.97 26.40 -23.75
C LEU A 257 5.76 27.54 -22.73
N PRO A 258 4.66 28.31 -22.84
CA PRO A 258 4.34 29.37 -21.89
C PRO A 258 3.85 28.84 -20.52
N PHE A 259 3.67 27.53 -20.43
CA PHE A 259 3.29 26.78 -19.23
C PHE A 259 4.13 25.50 -19.18
N LYS A 260 4.27 24.91 -17.99
CA LYS A 260 4.96 23.63 -17.80
C LYS A 260 3.93 22.54 -17.56
N PRO A 261 3.70 21.61 -18.51
CA PRO A 261 2.76 20.51 -18.30
C PRO A 261 3.27 19.58 -17.18
N ASP A 262 2.38 19.19 -16.28
CA ASP A 262 2.63 18.06 -15.37
C ASP A 262 2.36 16.74 -16.09
N VAL A 263 1.38 16.73 -17.00
CA VAL A 263 0.92 15.55 -17.73
C VAL A 263 0.65 15.89 -19.19
N ILE A 264 1.12 15.04 -20.09
CA ILE A 264 0.77 15.02 -21.51
C ILE A 264 -0.12 13.79 -21.77
N LEU A 265 -1.32 14.02 -22.30
CA LEU A 265 -2.26 12.96 -22.68
C LEU A 265 -2.32 12.84 -24.20
N LEU A 266 -1.95 11.68 -24.74
CA LEU A 266 -1.94 11.43 -26.19
C LEU A 266 -3.17 10.64 -26.59
N ASP A 267 -3.98 11.19 -27.51
CA ASP A 267 -5.19 10.56 -28.02
C ASP A 267 -4.86 9.76 -29.30
N ALA A 268 -4.52 8.47 -29.18
CA ALA A 268 -4.02 7.66 -30.29
C ALA A 268 -5.13 7.09 -31.19
N ARG A 269 -4.93 7.09 -32.52
CA ARG A 269 -5.90 6.54 -33.50
C ARG A 269 -6.40 5.13 -33.13
N THR A 270 -7.61 4.77 -33.52
CA THR A 270 -8.09 3.38 -33.29
C THR A 270 -7.41 2.39 -34.24
N GLY A 271 -7.01 1.22 -33.74
CA GLY A 271 -6.46 0.13 -34.56
C GLY A 271 -4.93 0.08 -34.59
N MET A 272 -4.35 -0.65 -35.54
CA MET A 272 -2.89 -0.76 -35.72
C MET A 272 -2.44 0.16 -36.85
N THR A 273 -2.10 1.42 -36.51
CA THR A 273 -1.60 2.42 -37.47
C THR A 273 -0.10 2.68 -37.28
N PRO A 274 0.62 3.17 -38.31
CA PRO A 274 2.05 3.46 -38.21
C PRO A 274 2.44 4.35 -37.02
N LEU A 275 1.59 5.33 -36.66
CA LEU A 275 1.85 6.25 -35.56
C LEU A 275 1.60 5.62 -34.18
N ASN A 276 0.62 4.71 -34.04
CA ASN A 276 0.25 4.14 -32.75
C ASN A 276 1.36 3.29 -32.10
N GLY A 277 2.18 2.60 -32.90
CA GLY A 277 3.28 1.78 -32.38
C GLY A 277 4.25 2.64 -31.55
N PRO A 278 4.86 3.68 -32.14
CA PRO A 278 5.72 4.60 -31.43
C PRO A 278 5.10 5.26 -30.19
N LEU A 279 3.82 5.66 -30.27
CA LEU A 279 3.12 6.27 -29.13
C LEU A 279 3.00 5.33 -27.93
N LEU A 280 2.92 4.02 -28.17
CA LEU A 280 2.78 3.01 -27.13
C LEU A 280 4.12 2.44 -26.67
N PHE A 281 5.05 2.20 -27.59
CA PHE A 281 6.26 1.42 -27.32
C PHE A 281 7.53 2.26 -27.15
N ASP A 282 7.52 3.56 -27.47
CA ASP A 282 8.70 4.44 -27.35
C ASP A 282 8.45 5.65 -26.44
N LEU A 283 7.25 6.25 -26.51
CA LEU A 283 6.96 7.54 -25.91
C LEU A 283 6.12 7.49 -24.63
N ALA A 284 5.33 6.43 -24.43
CA ALA A 284 4.46 6.31 -23.27
C ALA A 284 5.24 5.93 -22.00
N ASP A 285 4.97 6.64 -20.92
CA ASP A 285 5.24 6.15 -19.57
C ASP A 285 4.09 5.21 -19.14
N LEU A 286 2.85 5.60 -19.45
CA LEU A 286 1.65 4.80 -19.24
C LEU A 286 0.89 4.55 -20.54
N ALA A 287 0.49 3.31 -20.78
CA ALA A 287 -0.38 2.94 -21.88
C ALA A 287 -1.79 2.61 -21.34
N ILE A 288 -2.74 3.50 -21.57
CA ILE A 288 -4.14 3.35 -21.15
C ILE A 288 -4.92 2.67 -22.28
N ILE A 289 -5.12 1.36 -22.15
CA ILE A 289 -5.76 0.49 -23.12
C ILE A 289 -7.26 0.45 -22.85
N VAL A 290 -8.04 1.06 -23.74
CA VAL A 290 -9.50 1.10 -23.67
C VAL A 290 -10.09 0.00 -24.55
N PHE A 291 -10.89 -0.90 -23.98
CA PHE A 291 -11.52 -1.97 -24.75
C PHE A 291 -12.85 -2.45 -24.15
N PHE A 292 -13.63 -3.14 -24.98
CA PHE A 292 -14.82 -3.88 -24.56
C PHE A 292 -14.54 -5.39 -24.67
N PRO A 293 -14.92 -6.25 -23.68
CA PRO A 293 -14.54 -7.67 -23.62
C PRO A 293 -15.35 -8.55 -24.60
N HIS A 294 -15.19 -8.27 -25.88
CA HIS A 294 -15.71 -9.00 -27.03
C HIS A 294 -14.64 -9.96 -27.58
N PRO A 295 -14.99 -11.18 -28.05
CA PRO A 295 -14.00 -12.20 -28.45
C PRO A 295 -12.94 -11.72 -29.45
N GLN A 296 -13.29 -10.81 -30.35
CA GLN A 296 -12.36 -10.25 -31.33
C GLN A 296 -11.31 -9.32 -30.71
N ALA A 297 -11.59 -8.71 -29.55
CA ALA A 297 -10.62 -7.90 -28.81
C ALA A 297 -9.61 -8.78 -28.03
N GLN A 298 -10.01 -9.99 -27.62
CA GLN A 298 -9.21 -10.86 -26.76
C GLN A 298 -7.80 -11.12 -27.33
N ARG A 299 -7.74 -11.59 -28.59
CA ARG A 299 -6.48 -11.96 -29.23
C ARG A 299 -5.64 -10.74 -29.61
N GLY A 300 -6.28 -9.71 -30.18
CA GLY A 300 -5.57 -8.51 -30.66
C GLY A 300 -4.97 -7.70 -29.53
N THR A 301 -5.73 -7.45 -28.47
CA THR A 301 -5.24 -6.75 -27.28
C THR A 301 -4.18 -7.59 -26.55
N GLY A 302 -4.31 -8.91 -26.52
CA GLY A 302 -3.29 -9.78 -25.92
C GLY A 302 -1.92 -9.70 -26.61
N GLU A 303 -1.88 -9.71 -27.94
CA GLU A 303 -0.62 -9.53 -28.69
C GLU A 303 -0.04 -8.12 -28.50
N LEU A 304 -0.90 -7.09 -28.42
CA LEU A 304 -0.47 -5.73 -28.08
C LEU A 304 0.19 -5.68 -26.69
N VAL A 305 -0.46 -6.25 -25.65
CA VAL A 305 0.06 -6.23 -24.28
C VAL A 305 1.42 -6.94 -24.22
N ARG A 306 1.58 -8.07 -24.92
CA ARG A 306 2.87 -8.75 -25.01
C ARG A 306 3.95 -7.90 -25.67
N ALA A 307 3.62 -7.19 -26.75
CA ALA A 307 4.55 -6.28 -27.39
C ALA A 307 4.92 -5.09 -26.48
N LEU A 308 3.94 -4.57 -25.73
CA LEU A 308 4.15 -3.50 -24.75
C LEU A 308 5.09 -3.93 -23.63
N LEU A 309 4.90 -5.14 -23.09
CA LEU A 309 5.76 -5.71 -22.06
C LEU A 309 7.20 -6.00 -22.54
N ALA A 310 7.42 -6.07 -23.85
CA ALA A 310 8.72 -6.21 -24.49
C ALA A 310 9.29 -4.88 -25.02
N ALA A 311 8.63 -3.76 -24.72
CA ALA A 311 9.07 -2.43 -25.12
C ALA A 311 9.90 -1.75 -24.02
N GLU A 312 10.76 -0.83 -24.45
CA GLU A 312 11.56 0.03 -23.58
C GLU A 312 11.30 1.48 -23.98
N THR A 313 10.78 2.29 -23.05
CA THR A 313 10.63 3.73 -23.26
C THR A 313 12.00 4.42 -23.12
N ARG A 314 12.21 5.47 -23.93
CA ARG A 314 13.44 6.28 -23.92
C ARG A 314 13.29 7.58 -23.14
N ARG A 315 12.20 7.72 -22.37
CA ARG A 315 11.88 8.91 -21.58
C ARG A 315 12.70 9.03 -20.30
N SER A 316 13.19 7.92 -19.76
CA SER A 316 14.03 7.88 -18.56
C SER A 316 15.46 7.46 -18.91
N GLU A 317 16.44 7.89 -18.12
CA GLU A 317 17.81 7.35 -18.18
C GLU A 317 17.84 5.84 -17.90
N GLN A 318 16.86 5.34 -17.15
CA GLN A 318 16.64 3.91 -16.94
C GLN A 318 15.74 3.34 -18.05
N ARG A 319 16.02 2.09 -18.46
CA ARG A 319 15.18 1.35 -19.41
C ARG A 319 13.90 0.91 -18.71
N LEU A 320 12.85 1.73 -18.80
CA LEU A 320 11.53 1.42 -18.26
C LEU A 320 10.65 0.78 -19.33
N THR A 321 9.73 -0.07 -18.90
CA THR A 321 8.67 -0.61 -19.75
C THR A 321 7.42 0.25 -19.58
N PRO A 322 6.75 0.68 -20.67
CA PRO A 322 5.48 1.41 -20.57
C PRO A 322 4.44 0.61 -19.77
N GLU A 323 3.83 1.22 -18.76
CA GLU A 323 2.95 0.50 -17.84
C GLU A 323 1.53 0.38 -18.40
N PRO A 324 0.98 -0.85 -18.58
CA PRO A 324 -0.39 -1.02 -19.05
C PRO A 324 -1.41 -0.72 -17.96
N ARG A 325 -2.40 0.10 -18.30
CA ARG A 325 -3.64 0.29 -17.53
C ARG A 325 -4.84 0.01 -18.44
N PHE A 326 -5.90 -0.56 -17.89
CA PHE A 326 -7.03 -1.05 -18.67
C PHE A 326 -8.31 -0.32 -18.30
N ILE A 327 -8.95 0.30 -19.29
CA ILE A 327 -10.31 0.83 -19.15
C ILE A 327 -11.25 -0.10 -19.90
N VAL A 328 -12.14 -0.74 -19.17
CA VAL A 328 -13.15 -1.61 -19.74
C VAL A 328 -14.42 -0.79 -19.95
N SER A 329 -14.72 -0.49 -21.22
CA SER A 329 -15.74 0.51 -21.57
C SER A 329 -16.35 0.26 -22.96
N PRO A 330 -17.64 0.59 -23.15
CA PRO A 330 -18.62 0.86 -22.10
C PRO A 330 -19.21 -0.45 -21.55
N ILE A 331 -19.31 -0.59 -20.22
CA ILE A 331 -20.01 -1.70 -19.59
C ILE A 331 -21.53 -1.49 -19.74
N PRO A 332 -22.31 -2.46 -20.24
CA PRO A 332 -23.73 -2.26 -20.48
C PRO A 332 -24.48 -1.94 -19.18
N ALA A 333 -25.32 -0.91 -19.20
CA ALA A 333 -26.23 -0.59 -18.09
C ALA A 333 -27.38 -1.61 -18.05
N SER A 334 -27.11 -2.81 -17.52
CA SER A 334 -28.11 -3.86 -17.35
C SER A 334 -28.71 -3.81 -15.95
N LYS A 335 -30.04 -3.97 -15.84
CA LYS A 335 -30.73 -4.16 -14.55
C LYS A 335 -30.47 -5.53 -13.92
N ALA A 336 -29.93 -6.48 -14.69
CA ALA A 336 -29.52 -7.79 -14.21
C ALA A 336 -28.01 -7.76 -13.84
N PRO A 337 -27.64 -7.87 -12.55
CA PRO A 337 -26.26 -7.80 -12.09
C PRO A 337 -25.35 -8.85 -12.74
N GLU A 338 -25.88 -10.07 -12.95
CA GLU A 338 -25.17 -11.20 -13.56
C GLU A 338 -24.57 -10.86 -14.94
N VAL A 339 -25.22 -10.00 -15.72
CA VAL A 339 -24.75 -9.60 -17.06
C VAL A 339 -23.54 -8.68 -16.94
N VAL A 340 -23.56 -7.75 -15.98
CA VAL A 340 -22.47 -6.81 -15.71
C VAL A 340 -21.26 -7.58 -15.19
N GLU A 341 -21.47 -8.42 -14.16
CA GLU A 341 -20.44 -9.28 -13.56
C GLU A 341 -19.78 -10.19 -14.59
N ARG A 342 -20.56 -10.76 -15.52
CA ARG A 342 -20.02 -11.59 -16.61
C ARG A 342 -18.97 -10.85 -17.45
N TYR A 343 -19.21 -9.60 -17.81
CA TYR A 343 -18.27 -8.82 -18.62
C TYR A 343 -17.06 -8.36 -17.79
N GLN A 344 -17.27 -8.00 -16.53
CA GLN A 344 -16.19 -7.63 -15.62
C GLN A 344 -15.25 -8.82 -15.36
N HIS A 345 -15.79 -9.97 -14.99
CA HIS A 345 -15.03 -11.20 -14.76
C HIS A 345 -14.25 -11.63 -15.99
N ARG A 346 -14.90 -11.60 -17.16
CA ARG A 346 -14.25 -11.92 -18.43
C ARG A 346 -13.08 -10.99 -18.73
N ALA A 347 -13.23 -9.68 -18.49
CA ALA A 347 -12.16 -8.73 -18.73
C ALA A 347 -10.97 -8.98 -17.79
N ILE A 348 -11.22 -9.20 -16.50
CA ILE A 348 -10.18 -9.52 -15.52
C ILE A 348 -9.46 -10.83 -15.86
N GLU A 349 -10.20 -11.87 -16.26
CA GLU A 349 -9.63 -13.15 -16.71
C GLU A 349 -8.67 -12.94 -17.88
N TRP A 350 -9.08 -12.21 -18.91
CA TRP A 350 -8.24 -11.96 -20.08
C TRP A 350 -7.02 -11.12 -19.75
N ILE A 351 -7.15 -10.11 -18.88
CA ILE A 351 -6.03 -9.30 -18.43
C ILE A 351 -5.03 -10.15 -17.65
N GLY A 352 -5.50 -11.05 -16.79
CA GLY A 352 -4.67 -12.02 -16.09
C GLY A 352 -3.91 -12.94 -17.04
N ASP A 353 -4.56 -13.41 -18.09
CA ASP A 353 -3.93 -14.21 -19.15
C ASP A 353 -2.85 -13.43 -19.90
N TRP A 354 -3.11 -12.17 -20.25
CA TRP A 354 -2.16 -11.32 -20.96
C TRP A 354 -0.93 -10.98 -20.11
N LEU A 355 -1.13 -10.80 -18.81
CA LEU A 355 -0.09 -10.46 -17.84
C LEU A 355 0.59 -11.67 -17.20
N SER A 356 0.16 -12.89 -17.53
CA SER A 356 0.75 -14.14 -17.01
C SER A 356 2.28 -14.21 -17.18
N VAL A 357 2.81 -13.55 -18.22
CA VAL A 357 4.25 -13.44 -18.51
C VAL A 357 5.04 -12.72 -17.39
N LEU A 358 4.40 -11.89 -16.57
CA LEU A 358 5.03 -11.17 -15.46
C LEU A 358 5.29 -12.03 -14.22
N ARG A 359 4.54 -13.12 -14.02
CA ARG A 359 4.52 -13.87 -12.76
C ARG A 359 5.85 -14.56 -12.43
N ASP A 360 6.67 -14.84 -13.45
CA ASP A 360 8.00 -15.45 -13.28
C ASP A 360 9.16 -14.42 -13.33
N LYS A 361 8.87 -13.13 -13.63
CA LYS A 361 9.89 -12.14 -14.02
C LYS A 361 9.94 -10.87 -13.18
N GLN A 362 8.99 -10.64 -12.28
CA GLN A 362 9.05 -9.53 -11.32
C GLN A 362 9.84 -9.96 -10.08
N SER A 363 11.11 -9.54 -9.99
CA SER A 363 11.99 -9.89 -8.86
C SER A 363 11.97 -8.89 -7.70
N ARG A 364 11.29 -7.74 -7.84
CA ARG A 364 11.48 -6.58 -6.93
C ARG A 364 10.19 -5.98 -6.31
N SER A 365 8.98 -6.25 -6.78
CA SER A 365 7.74 -5.60 -6.30
C SER A 365 6.61 -6.57 -5.96
N GLU A 366 5.60 -6.11 -5.18
CA GLU A 366 4.33 -6.86 -5.01
C GLU A 366 3.77 -7.18 -6.41
N PRO A 367 3.29 -8.42 -6.67
CA PRO A 367 2.74 -8.76 -7.97
C PRO A 367 1.58 -7.81 -8.33
N ILE A 368 1.67 -7.21 -9.52
CA ILE A 368 0.64 -6.29 -10.02
C ILE A 368 -0.69 -7.03 -10.11
N LYS A 369 -1.69 -6.55 -9.37
CA LYS A 369 -3.04 -7.13 -9.36
C LYS A 369 -3.82 -6.62 -10.55
N GLU A 370 -4.51 -7.52 -11.25
CA GLU A 370 -5.33 -7.20 -12.41
C GLU A 370 -6.43 -6.16 -12.06
N SER A 371 -6.99 -6.24 -10.85
CA SER A 371 -8.02 -5.30 -10.36
C SER A 371 -7.49 -3.94 -9.92
N ASP A 372 -6.17 -3.75 -9.83
CA ASP A 372 -5.55 -2.48 -9.47
C ASP A 372 -5.24 -1.63 -10.71
N ILE A 373 -5.00 -2.30 -11.84
CA ILE A 373 -4.71 -1.69 -13.14
C ILE A 373 -5.93 -1.64 -14.06
N THR A 374 -7.09 -2.14 -13.62
CA THR A 374 -8.32 -2.20 -14.41
C THR A 374 -9.41 -1.35 -13.79
N HIS A 375 -10.07 -0.54 -14.62
CA HIS A 375 -11.23 0.26 -14.22
C HIS A 375 -12.41 0.03 -15.19
N PHE A 376 -13.63 0.06 -14.66
CA PHE A 376 -14.86 -0.21 -15.41
C PHE A 376 -15.68 1.05 -15.55
N ILE A 377 -16.01 1.43 -16.78
CA ILE A 377 -16.82 2.62 -17.06
C ILE A 377 -18.18 2.16 -17.57
N PRO A 378 -19.28 2.46 -16.85
CA PRO A 378 -20.61 2.10 -17.29
C PRO A 378 -21.04 2.93 -18.49
N TYR A 379 -21.89 2.36 -19.35
CA TYR A 379 -22.57 3.09 -20.39
C TYR A 379 -23.50 4.15 -19.76
N ARG A 380 -23.29 5.42 -20.12
CA ARG A 380 -24.18 6.53 -19.76
C ARG A 380 -24.74 7.17 -21.02
N GLU A 381 -26.06 7.24 -21.10
CA GLU A 381 -26.77 7.85 -22.23
C GLU A 381 -26.43 9.33 -22.39
N GLU A 382 -26.29 10.06 -21.29
CA GLU A 382 -25.91 11.48 -21.27
C GLU A 382 -24.54 11.71 -21.91
N ILE A 383 -23.55 10.83 -21.68
CA ILE A 383 -22.23 10.93 -22.30
C ILE A 383 -22.34 10.60 -23.78
N ALA A 384 -23.10 9.56 -24.14
CA ALA A 384 -23.23 9.10 -25.51
C ALA A 384 -23.98 10.07 -26.44
N THR A 385 -24.85 10.92 -25.88
CA THR A 385 -25.66 11.90 -26.61
C THR A 385 -25.08 13.32 -26.60
N SER A 386 -23.97 13.54 -25.88
CA SER A 386 -23.34 14.85 -25.79
C SER A 386 -22.23 15.03 -26.82
N ASP A 387 -22.20 16.21 -27.45
CA ASP A 387 -21.13 16.60 -28.38
C ASP A 387 -19.85 17.08 -27.65
N LYS A 388 -19.94 17.36 -26.35
CA LYS A 388 -18.85 17.95 -25.52
C LYS A 388 -18.78 17.27 -24.16
N ILE A 389 -17.64 17.36 -23.48
CA ILE A 389 -17.55 16.86 -22.10
C ILE A 389 -18.49 17.63 -21.17
N LEU A 390 -19.21 16.90 -20.33
CA LEU A 390 -20.16 17.47 -19.37
C LEU A 390 -19.46 18.03 -18.14
N SER A 391 -19.98 19.14 -17.59
CA SER A 391 -19.48 19.75 -16.35
C SER A 391 -20.03 19.10 -15.06
N ASN A 392 -20.91 18.10 -15.17
CA ASN A 392 -21.51 17.42 -14.03
C ASN A 392 -20.49 16.56 -13.26
N GLN A 393 -20.30 16.85 -11.97
CA GLN A 393 -19.38 16.12 -11.10
C GLN A 393 -19.75 14.62 -10.94
N GLU A 394 -21.02 14.25 -11.02
CA GLU A 394 -21.42 12.83 -10.94
C GLU A 394 -20.93 12.00 -12.14
N THR A 395 -20.74 12.65 -13.28
CA THR A 395 -20.18 12.03 -14.49
C THR A 395 -18.67 11.89 -14.37
N TRP A 396 -18.00 12.83 -13.69
CA TRP A 396 -16.54 12.80 -13.49
C TRP A 396 -16.09 11.63 -12.61
N ARG A 397 -16.93 11.22 -11.65
CA ARG A 397 -16.63 10.12 -10.71
C ARG A 397 -16.26 8.82 -11.42
N ASP A 398 -16.85 8.53 -12.59
CA ASP A 398 -16.54 7.32 -13.35
C ASP A 398 -15.13 7.36 -13.97
N PHE A 399 -14.49 8.51 -14.08
CA PHE A 399 -13.14 8.69 -14.65
C PHE A 399 -12.10 9.05 -13.58
N GLU A 400 -12.52 9.28 -12.34
CA GLU A 400 -11.65 9.65 -11.23
C GLU A 400 -10.51 8.65 -10.98
N PRO A 401 -10.73 7.32 -11.04
CA PRO A 401 -9.64 6.35 -10.89
C PRO A 401 -8.58 6.43 -12.00
N VAL A 402 -8.96 6.87 -13.20
CA VAL A 402 -8.01 7.05 -14.31
C VAL A 402 -7.07 8.24 -14.05
N ALA A 403 -7.61 9.33 -13.50
CA ALA A 403 -6.81 10.47 -13.06
C ALA A 403 -5.89 10.09 -11.89
N GLU A 404 -6.37 9.30 -10.93
CA GLU A 404 -5.56 8.81 -9.80
C GLU A 404 -4.37 7.95 -10.24
N TRP A 405 -4.48 7.18 -11.32
CA TRP A 405 -3.34 6.43 -11.87
C TRP A 405 -2.21 7.34 -12.30
N LEU A 406 -2.51 8.53 -12.85
CA LEU A 406 -1.52 9.51 -13.31
C LEU A 406 -0.98 10.35 -12.16
N GLU A 407 -1.86 10.83 -11.26
CA GLU A 407 -1.43 11.59 -10.09
C GLU A 407 -0.48 10.82 -9.18
N ARG A 408 -0.53 9.50 -9.19
CA ARG A 408 0.41 8.65 -8.45
C ARG A 408 1.87 8.94 -8.79
N PHE A 409 2.16 9.33 -10.02
CA PHE A 409 3.53 9.59 -10.49
C PHE A 409 3.92 11.07 -10.37
N LEU A 410 3.02 11.91 -9.85
CA LEU A 410 3.27 13.31 -9.57
C LEU A 410 3.44 13.51 -8.06
N PRO A 411 4.45 14.28 -7.60
CA PRO A 411 4.55 14.60 -6.19
C PRO A 411 3.32 15.36 -5.73
N THR A 412 2.87 15.10 -4.51
CA THR A 412 1.80 15.89 -3.89
C THR A 412 2.31 17.28 -3.50
N ALA A 413 1.40 18.23 -3.28
CA ALA A 413 1.79 19.57 -2.81
C ALA A 413 2.62 19.50 -1.51
N SER A 414 2.32 18.55 -0.62
CA SER A 414 3.08 18.35 0.60
C SER A 414 4.49 17.77 0.35
N GLU A 415 4.66 16.94 -0.68
CA GLU A 415 5.96 16.38 -1.07
C GLU A 415 6.85 17.38 -1.82
N GLU A 416 6.27 18.31 -2.58
CA GLU A 416 7.01 19.40 -3.24
C GLU A 416 7.62 20.40 -2.25
N GLU A 417 7.01 20.56 -1.07
CA GLU A 417 7.45 21.47 -0.02
C GLU A 417 8.48 20.86 0.95
N LEU A 418 8.82 19.57 0.81
CA LEU A 418 9.77 18.90 1.68
C LEU A 418 11.20 19.44 1.46
N PRO A 419 11.94 19.76 2.54
CA PRO A 419 13.28 20.31 2.41
C PRO A 419 14.26 19.27 1.81
N ASN A 420 14.99 19.70 0.78
CA ASN A 420 16.07 18.93 0.12
C ASN A 420 17.21 18.48 1.06
N SER A 421 17.22 18.85 2.35
CA SER A 421 18.32 18.60 3.30
C SER A 421 18.27 17.24 4.00
N LEU A 422 17.36 16.33 3.61
CA LEU A 422 17.24 14.99 4.20
C LEU A 422 18.41 14.05 3.85
N SER A 423 19.19 14.38 2.80
CA SER A 423 20.26 13.53 2.26
C SER A 423 21.34 13.15 3.27
N ASP A 424 21.72 14.09 4.14
CA ASP A 424 22.91 13.94 4.98
C ASP A 424 22.60 13.33 6.35
N SER A 425 21.34 13.44 6.80
CA SER A 425 20.91 13.03 8.13
C SER A 425 20.07 11.75 8.16
N LYS A 426 19.51 11.28 7.02
CA LYS A 426 18.59 10.13 7.01
C LYS A 426 19.20 8.87 7.61
N GLY A 427 20.40 8.46 7.20
CA GLY A 427 21.05 7.26 7.73
C GLY A 427 21.29 7.33 9.24
N GLN A 428 21.60 8.53 9.74
CA GLN A 428 21.76 8.79 11.18
C GLN A 428 20.42 8.72 11.92
N ILE A 429 19.36 9.31 11.37
CA ILE A 429 18.00 9.24 11.92
C ILE A 429 17.53 7.78 11.97
N LEU A 430 17.70 7.01 10.89
CA LEU A 430 17.31 5.60 10.84
C LEU A 430 17.99 4.76 11.94
N ASN A 431 19.25 5.05 12.25
CA ASN A 431 19.98 4.38 13.32
C ASN A 431 19.53 4.79 14.73
N GLU A 432 19.04 6.02 14.90
CA GLU A 432 18.48 6.51 16.17
C GLU A 432 17.01 6.13 16.39
N LEU A 433 16.27 5.83 15.32
CA LEU A 433 14.87 5.41 15.41
C LEU A 433 14.76 4.05 16.10
N GLU A 434 14.07 4.01 17.23
CA GLU A 434 13.76 2.80 17.96
C GLU A 434 12.25 2.59 18.07
N PHE A 435 11.79 1.45 17.57
CA PHE A 435 10.40 1.02 17.70
C PHE A 435 10.32 -0.19 18.63
N SER A 436 9.65 -0.07 19.76
CA SER A 436 9.55 -1.13 20.77
C SER A 436 8.32 -2.01 20.54
N ALA A 437 8.45 -3.04 19.69
CA ALA A 437 7.36 -3.98 19.38
C ALA A 437 7.10 -5.06 20.46
N GLY A 438 7.98 -5.14 21.48
CA GLY A 438 7.82 -6.05 22.63
C GLY A 438 6.58 -5.75 23.48
N ARG A 439 6.22 -6.69 24.38
CA ARG A 439 5.13 -6.45 25.34
C ARG A 439 5.45 -5.20 26.16
N ALA A 440 4.40 -4.47 26.54
CA ALA A 440 4.53 -3.29 27.39
C ALA A 440 5.32 -3.58 28.68
N GLU A 441 5.46 -4.84 29.10
CA GLU A 441 6.22 -5.30 30.26
C GLU A 441 7.75 -5.09 30.11
N TYR A 442 8.26 -5.04 28.88
CA TYR A 442 9.71 -5.00 28.58
C TYR A 442 10.18 -3.65 28.02
N GLN A 443 9.36 -2.60 28.07
CA GLN A 443 9.70 -1.28 27.52
C GLN A 443 10.42 -0.41 28.56
N ASP A 444 11.61 0.09 28.23
CA ASP A 444 12.31 1.10 29.02
C ASP A 444 11.75 2.51 28.72
N ASN A 445 11.71 3.40 29.73
CA ASN A 445 11.16 4.77 29.62
C ASN A 445 9.74 4.82 29.01
N PHE A 446 8.86 3.95 29.50
CA PHE A 446 7.49 3.75 29.00
C PHE A 446 6.63 5.03 29.05
N LEU A 447 6.72 5.81 30.13
CA LEU A 447 5.92 7.02 30.34
C LEU A 447 6.06 8.05 29.23
N GLU A 448 7.26 8.20 28.65
CA GLU A 448 7.54 9.15 27.57
C GLU A 448 6.81 8.79 26.26
N THR A 449 6.61 7.49 26.02
CA THR A 449 5.95 6.96 24.81
C THR A 449 4.46 6.69 24.99
N PHE A 450 3.93 6.86 26.20
CA PHE A 450 2.53 6.57 26.50
C PHE A 450 1.61 7.57 25.79
N VAL A 451 0.65 7.07 25.01
CA VAL A 451 -0.32 7.93 24.31
C VAL A 451 -1.57 8.11 25.17
N GLU A 452 -1.82 9.36 25.56
CA GLU A 452 -3.05 9.72 26.26
C GLU A 452 -4.19 9.90 25.26
N THR A 453 -5.28 9.15 25.47
CA THR A 453 -6.53 9.28 24.71
C THR A 453 -7.66 9.64 25.66
N GLN A 454 -8.79 10.11 25.11
CA GLN A 454 -9.98 10.36 25.93
C GLN A 454 -10.44 9.10 26.69
N LEU A 455 -10.33 7.93 26.06
CA LEU A 455 -10.66 6.64 26.67
C LEU A 455 -9.67 6.31 27.80
N VAL A 456 -8.37 6.53 27.60
CA VAL A 456 -7.36 6.35 28.65
C VAL A 456 -7.63 7.28 29.82
N ASN A 457 -7.91 8.56 29.59
CA ASN A 457 -8.21 9.52 30.66
C ASN A 457 -9.46 9.14 31.45
N ARG A 458 -10.51 8.66 30.75
CA ARG A 458 -11.69 8.07 31.41
C ARG A 458 -11.33 6.80 32.17
N ALA A 459 -10.50 5.93 31.58
CA ALA A 459 -10.02 4.71 32.20
C ALA A 459 -9.15 5.00 33.41
N LEU A 460 -8.41 6.10 33.50
CA LEU A 460 -7.61 6.47 34.68
C LEU A 460 -8.47 7.06 35.81
N HIS A 461 -9.69 7.52 35.51
CA HIS A 461 -10.56 8.17 36.49
C HIS A 461 -10.90 7.23 37.68
N PRO A 462 -10.77 7.67 38.96
CA PRO A 462 -10.95 6.80 40.13
C PRO A 462 -12.34 6.16 40.30
N ARG A 463 -13.36 6.71 39.63
CA ARG A 463 -14.74 6.18 39.66
C ARG A 463 -15.00 5.01 38.70
N ILE A 464 -14.06 4.71 37.80
CA ILE A 464 -14.17 3.62 36.82
C ILE A 464 -13.39 2.42 37.36
N PRO A 465 -14.04 1.45 38.03
CA PRO A 465 -13.36 0.29 38.58
C PRO A 465 -12.94 -0.76 37.55
N LEU A 466 -13.54 -0.77 36.36
CA LEU A 466 -13.34 -1.85 35.38
C LEU A 466 -12.84 -1.30 34.04
N ILE A 467 -11.71 -1.83 33.59
CA ILE A 467 -11.12 -1.56 32.27
C ILE A 467 -11.14 -2.87 31.49
N LEU A 468 -11.86 -2.87 30.38
CA LEU A 468 -11.98 -4.00 29.48
C LEU A 468 -11.13 -3.78 28.24
N GLY A 469 -10.63 -4.84 27.62
CA GLY A 469 -9.99 -4.73 26.33
C GLY A 469 -9.42 -6.05 25.84
N ARG A 470 -9.30 -6.20 24.52
CA ARG A 470 -8.66 -7.37 23.90
C ARG A 470 -7.14 -7.37 24.16
N LYS A 471 -6.44 -8.46 23.85
CA LYS A 471 -4.97 -8.47 23.98
C LYS A 471 -4.38 -7.44 23.01
N GLY A 472 -3.31 -6.76 23.42
CA GLY A 472 -2.67 -5.71 22.61
C GLY A 472 -3.35 -4.33 22.65
N THR A 473 -4.55 -4.16 23.23
CA THR A 473 -5.24 -2.84 23.26
C THR A 473 -4.63 -1.82 24.24
N GLY A 474 -3.61 -2.21 25.02
CA GLY A 474 -2.92 -1.32 25.96
C GLY A 474 -3.35 -1.44 27.43
N LYS A 475 -3.98 -2.54 27.85
CA LYS A 475 -4.32 -2.79 29.27
C LYS A 475 -3.08 -2.68 30.18
N THR A 476 -2.06 -3.49 29.91
CA THR A 476 -0.79 -3.49 30.66
C THR A 476 -0.08 -2.13 30.60
N ALA A 477 -0.26 -1.38 29.52
CA ALA A 477 0.23 -0.01 29.40
C ALA A 477 -0.46 0.93 30.42
N ILE A 478 -1.79 0.84 30.59
CA ILE A 478 -2.51 1.57 31.64
C ILE A 478 -2.08 1.11 33.04
N PHE A 479 -1.87 -0.19 33.24
CA PHE A 479 -1.36 -0.72 34.50
C PHE A 479 0.00 -0.10 34.86
N ARG A 480 0.99 -0.15 33.95
CA ARG A 480 2.30 0.50 34.16
C ARG A 480 2.18 1.99 34.40
N ARG A 481 1.34 2.70 33.65
CA ARG A 481 1.07 4.14 33.88
C ARG A 481 0.54 4.41 35.28
N LEU A 482 -0.27 3.53 35.87
CA LEU A 482 -0.78 3.72 37.24
C LEU A 482 0.23 3.33 38.33
N VAL A 483 1.23 2.49 38.00
CA VAL A 483 2.28 2.06 38.93
C VAL A 483 3.45 3.04 38.95
N GLU A 484 3.88 3.52 37.77
CA GLU A 484 5.08 4.35 37.60
C GLU A 484 4.83 5.86 37.77
N ASP A 485 3.57 6.30 37.71
CA ASP A 485 3.19 7.71 37.84
C ASP A 485 3.36 8.19 39.30
N SER A 486 4.44 8.93 39.56
CA SER A 486 4.79 9.42 40.91
C SER A 486 3.73 10.31 41.55
N GLU A 487 2.83 10.89 40.75
CA GLU A 487 1.73 11.73 41.27
C GLU A 487 0.57 10.90 41.85
N LYS A 488 0.50 9.59 41.55
CA LYS A 488 -0.60 8.72 41.97
C LYS A 488 -0.09 7.62 42.89
N THR A 489 -0.75 7.45 44.03
CA THR A 489 -0.46 6.34 44.93
C THR A 489 -1.27 5.11 44.50
N SER A 490 -0.58 4.03 44.12
CA SER A 490 -1.22 2.76 43.77
C SER A 490 -0.64 1.60 44.58
N ILE A 491 -1.48 0.61 44.85
CA ILE A 491 -1.11 -0.65 45.53
C ILE A 491 -1.48 -1.79 44.58
N VAL A 492 -0.48 -2.59 44.22
CA VAL A 492 -0.65 -3.74 43.34
C VAL A 492 -1.13 -4.94 44.15
N VAL A 493 -2.37 -5.35 43.91
CA VAL A 493 -2.99 -6.52 44.56
C VAL A 493 -2.74 -7.78 43.74
N LEU A 494 -2.80 -7.65 42.41
CA LEU A 494 -2.42 -8.68 41.46
C LEU A 494 -1.78 -8.02 40.23
N SER A 495 -0.75 -8.66 39.69
CA SER A 495 -0.09 -8.27 38.45
C SER A 495 0.14 -9.51 37.56
N PRO A 496 0.41 -9.31 36.26
CA PRO A 496 0.99 -10.36 35.42
C PRO A 496 2.30 -10.88 36.02
N SER A 497 2.64 -12.15 35.74
CA SER A 497 3.86 -12.79 36.24
C SER A 497 5.13 -12.03 35.88
N ASP A 498 5.17 -11.45 34.67
CA ASP A 498 6.32 -10.68 34.15
C ASP A 498 6.50 -9.34 34.88
N LEU A 499 5.45 -8.83 35.54
CA LEU A 499 5.44 -7.62 36.36
C LEU A 499 5.28 -7.93 37.85
N LYS A 500 5.64 -9.14 38.30
CA LYS A 500 5.49 -9.52 39.71
C LYS A 500 6.38 -8.70 40.64
N ASP A 501 7.55 -8.25 40.20
CA ASP A 501 8.61 -7.64 41.05
C ASP A 501 8.89 -8.50 42.31
N ASP A 502 9.41 -7.91 43.39
CA ASP A 502 9.65 -8.56 44.69
C ASP A 502 8.37 -8.73 45.53
N ARG A 503 7.19 -8.93 44.91
CA ARG A 503 5.90 -9.04 45.62
C ARG A 503 5.54 -10.51 45.87
N PRO A 504 5.75 -11.05 47.10
CA PRO A 504 5.50 -12.46 47.37
C PRO A 504 4.03 -12.85 47.34
N TRP A 505 3.10 -11.89 47.48
CA TRP A 505 1.65 -12.13 47.45
C TRP A 505 1.05 -12.23 46.06
N VAL A 506 1.79 -11.92 44.99
CA VAL A 506 1.32 -12.17 43.63
C VAL A 506 1.55 -13.65 43.32
N ILE A 507 0.49 -14.44 43.42
CA ILE A 507 0.53 -15.90 43.39
C ILE A 507 0.33 -16.48 41.98
N ASN A 508 0.86 -17.67 41.73
CA ASN A 508 0.78 -18.41 40.47
C ASN A 508 -0.40 -19.41 40.43
N SER A 509 -0.50 -20.17 39.33
CA SER A 509 -1.58 -21.16 39.10
C SER A 509 -1.62 -22.28 40.15
N GLU A 510 -0.46 -22.77 40.62
CA GLU A 510 -0.40 -23.81 41.66
C GLU A 510 -0.89 -23.27 43.00
N SER A 511 -0.47 -22.07 43.36
CA SER A 511 -0.93 -21.38 44.57
C SER A 511 -2.43 -21.09 44.53
N PHE A 512 -2.99 -20.70 43.38
CA PHE A 512 -4.44 -20.58 43.21
C PHE A 512 -5.16 -21.93 43.37
N THR A 513 -4.53 -23.05 42.99
CA THR A 513 -5.08 -24.39 43.20
C THR A 513 -5.20 -24.72 44.68
N ALA A 514 -4.12 -24.53 45.44
CA ALA A 514 -4.13 -24.76 46.88
C ALA A 514 -5.16 -23.88 47.61
N ILE A 515 -5.34 -22.64 47.16
CA ILE A 515 -6.34 -21.73 47.74
C ILE A 515 -7.77 -22.16 47.42
N ASP A 516 -8.04 -22.67 46.22
CA ASP A 516 -9.36 -23.21 45.86
C ASP A 516 -9.75 -24.36 46.79
N GLU A 517 -8.81 -25.29 47.04
CA GLU A 517 -8.99 -26.40 47.99
C GLU A 517 -9.22 -25.89 49.43
N ALA A 518 -8.48 -24.87 49.86
CA ALA A 518 -8.67 -24.24 51.17
C ALA A 518 -10.05 -23.55 51.30
N LEU A 519 -10.55 -22.92 50.24
CA LEU A 519 -11.88 -22.30 50.21
C LEU A 519 -12.99 -23.35 50.29
N GLU A 520 -12.87 -24.44 49.53
CA GLU A 520 -13.83 -25.55 49.55
C GLU A 520 -13.91 -26.23 50.92
N THR A 521 -12.76 -26.53 51.54
CA THR A 521 -12.69 -27.17 52.86
C THR A 521 -13.24 -26.30 53.99
N THR A 522 -13.06 -24.98 53.91
CA THR A 522 -13.52 -24.03 54.92
C THR A 522 -14.94 -23.50 54.67
N GLY A 523 -15.55 -23.83 53.53
CA GLY A 523 -16.86 -23.30 53.11
C GLY A 523 -16.85 -21.80 52.88
N LYS A 524 -15.71 -21.22 52.49
CA LYS A 524 -15.52 -19.79 52.21
C LYS A 524 -15.61 -19.53 50.70
N SER A 525 -15.76 -18.26 50.34
CA SER A 525 -15.93 -17.83 48.96
C SER A 525 -14.68 -17.16 48.39
N TRP A 526 -14.54 -17.16 47.06
CA TRP A 526 -13.50 -16.38 46.36
C TRP A 526 -13.55 -14.88 46.69
N ARG A 527 -14.71 -14.36 47.09
CA ARG A 527 -14.86 -13.00 47.61
C ARG A 527 -14.10 -12.80 48.92
N ASP A 528 -14.15 -13.77 49.84
CA ASP A 528 -13.40 -13.70 51.11
C ASP A 528 -11.89 -13.71 50.84
N PHE A 529 -11.45 -14.54 49.88
CA PHE A 529 -10.06 -14.55 49.41
C PHE A 529 -9.64 -13.18 48.89
N TRP A 530 -10.38 -12.57 47.95
CA TRP A 530 -9.99 -11.28 47.38
C TRP A 530 -9.96 -10.14 48.41
N LEU A 531 -10.85 -10.19 49.40
CA LEU A 531 -10.86 -9.23 50.49
C LEU A 531 -9.59 -9.35 51.34
N LEU A 532 -9.22 -10.58 51.72
CA LEU A 532 -7.99 -10.87 52.45
C LEU A 532 -6.74 -10.53 51.64
N GLN A 533 -6.69 -10.90 50.36
CA GLN A 533 -5.61 -10.60 49.43
C GLN A 533 -5.41 -9.08 49.28
N THR A 534 -6.50 -8.32 49.18
CA THR A 534 -6.44 -6.85 49.14
C THR A 534 -5.88 -6.29 50.46
N CYS A 535 -6.30 -6.83 51.60
CA CYS A 535 -5.76 -6.41 52.89
C CYS A 535 -4.27 -6.74 53.03
N LEU A 536 -3.84 -7.92 52.56
CA LEU A 536 -2.44 -8.33 52.56
C LEU A 536 -1.58 -7.39 51.71
N ALA A 537 -2.02 -7.10 50.48
CA ALA A 537 -1.33 -6.16 49.59
C ALA A 537 -1.24 -4.76 50.23
N CYS A 538 -2.32 -4.28 50.84
CA CYS A 538 -2.31 -3.03 51.61
C CYS A 538 -1.32 -3.09 52.77
N HIS A 539 -1.32 -4.15 53.58
CA HIS A 539 -0.46 -4.29 54.76
C HIS A 539 1.03 -4.31 54.42
N LEU A 540 1.40 -4.95 53.32
CA LEU A 540 2.80 -5.08 52.88
C LEU A 540 3.29 -3.88 52.08
N SER A 541 2.39 -3.13 51.42
CA SER A 541 2.75 -1.99 50.57
C SER A 541 2.29 -0.63 51.12
N TRP A 542 1.84 -0.56 52.37
CA TRP A 542 1.24 0.67 52.91
C TRP A 542 2.27 1.80 53.02
N PRO A 543 1.94 3.02 52.56
CA PRO A 543 2.81 4.18 52.78
C PRO A 543 2.68 4.65 54.23
N GLY A 544 3.72 4.44 55.04
CA GLY A 544 3.81 4.93 56.43
C GLY A 544 3.31 3.92 57.47
N GLU A 545 2.67 4.42 58.54
CA GLU A 545 2.20 3.57 59.64
C GLU A 545 0.99 2.73 59.21
N LYS A 546 1.15 1.39 59.24
CA LYS A 546 0.14 0.45 58.76
C LYS A 546 -0.96 0.18 59.79
N PRO A 547 -2.25 0.35 59.43
CA PRO A 547 -3.37 -0.04 60.28
C PRO A 547 -3.33 -1.52 60.67
N GLN A 548 -3.39 -1.78 61.97
CA GLN A 548 -3.39 -3.14 62.49
C GLN A 548 -4.77 -3.81 62.33
N PRO A 549 -4.80 -5.11 61.99
CA PRO A 549 -6.03 -5.90 61.96
C PRO A 549 -6.63 -6.06 63.37
N ASP A 550 -7.82 -6.65 63.43
CA ASP A 550 -8.41 -7.05 64.70
C ASP A 550 -7.55 -8.09 65.43
N ALA A 551 -7.61 -8.11 66.77
CA ALA A 551 -6.82 -9.04 67.59
C ALA A 551 -7.05 -10.51 67.20
N ALA A 552 -8.26 -10.87 66.77
CA ALA A 552 -8.57 -12.23 66.33
C ALA A 552 -7.79 -12.65 65.08
N LEU A 553 -7.59 -11.72 64.12
CA LEU A 553 -6.71 -11.97 62.99
C LEU A 553 -5.25 -11.90 63.45
N LEU A 554 -4.88 -10.89 64.24
CA LEU A 554 -3.49 -10.64 64.65
C LEU A 554 -2.85 -11.82 65.41
N GLN A 555 -3.62 -12.62 66.15
CA GLN A 555 -3.14 -13.83 66.81
C GLN A 555 -2.77 -14.97 65.85
N VAL A 556 -3.43 -15.00 64.70
CA VAL A 556 -3.25 -16.01 63.65
C VAL A 556 -2.19 -15.55 62.65
N LEU A 557 -2.09 -14.24 62.48
CA LEU A 557 -1.09 -13.57 61.68
C LEU A 557 0.28 -13.75 62.33
N GLY A 558 1.11 -14.60 61.70
CA GLY A 558 2.51 -14.79 62.07
C GLY A 558 3.39 -13.65 61.55
N THR A 559 4.58 -14.01 61.07
CA THR A 559 5.48 -13.06 60.40
C THR A 559 4.96 -12.70 59.01
N ASP A 560 5.24 -11.47 58.57
CA ASP A 560 4.91 -11.01 57.23
C ASP A 560 5.55 -11.96 56.18
N PRO A 561 4.76 -12.48 55.22
CA PRO A 561 5.26 -13.48 54.27
C PRO A 561 6.26 -12.85 53.31
N THR A 562 7.39 -13.53 53.13
CA THR A 562 8.47 -13.14 52.20
C THR A 562 8.52 -14.01 50.95
N ARG A 563 7.80 -15.14 50.96
CA ARG A 563 7.74 -16.11 49.87
C ARG A 563 6.32 -16.50 49.55
N GLU A 564 6.09 -16.93 48.32
CA GLU A 564 4.77 -17.32 47.83
C GLU A 564 4.13 -18.46 48.64
N LEU A 565 4.91 -19.48 49.01
CA LEU A 565 4.42 -20.59 49.85
C LEU A 565 3.96 -20.12 51.24
N GLU A 566 4.61 -19.10 51.80
CA GLU A 566 4.22 -18.53 53.09
C GLU A 566 2.87 -17.82 52.98
N VAL A 567 2.59 -17.18 51.84
CA VAL A 567 1.28 -16.58 51.55
C VAL A 567 0.19 -17.64 51.51
N VAL A 568 0.40 -18.77 50.83
CA VAL A 568 -0.59 -19.87 50.80
C VAL A 568 -0.89 -20.39 52.22
N ARG A 569 0.15 -20.66 53.02
CA ARG A 569 0.00 -21.09 54.43
C ARG A 569 -0.73 -20.06 55.30
N TRP A 570 -0.51 -18.78 54.99
CA TRP A 570 -1.20 -17.69 55.66
C TRP A 570 -2.70 -17.73 55.39
N PHE A 571 -3.11 -17.96 54.13
CA PHE A 571 -4.52 -18.16 53.77
C PHE A 571 -5.12 -19.41 54.42
N GLU A 572 -4.41 -20.54 54.41
CA GLU A 572 -4.84 -21.78 55.08
C GLU A 572 -5.10 -21.58 56.58
N SER A 573 -4.38 -20.67 57.23
CA SER A 573 -4.54 -20.34 58.66
C SER A 573 -5.67 -19.35 58.93
N LEU A 574 -5.92 -18.42 58.00
CA LEU A 574 -6.92 -17.36 58.13
C LEU A 574 -8.33 -17.79 57.75
N LEU A 575 -8.49 -18.55 56.67
CA LEU A 575 -9.80 -18.95 56.15
C LEU A 575 -10.67 -19.71 57.18
N PRO A 576 -10.12 -20.58 58.05
CA PRO A 576 -10.90 -21.25 59.09
C PRO A 576 -11.46 -20.33 60.19
N GLN A 577 -10.96 -19.08 60.31
CA GLN A 577 -11.37 -18.19 61.39
C GLN A 577 -12.86 -17.84 61.32
N SER A 578 -13.51 -17.83 62.48
CA SER A 578 -14.89 -17.39 62.59
C SER A 578 -15.02 -15.94 62.15
N GLN A 579 -16.02 -15.63 61.33
CA GLN A 579 -16.28 -14.27 60.83
C GLN A 579 -15.12 -13.64 60.04
N VAL A 580 -14.19 -14.42 59.46
CA VAL A 580 -13.03 -13.90 58.71
C VAL A 580 -13.38 -12.81 57.70
N GLY A 581 -14.48 -12.96 56.93
CA GLY A 581 -14.91 -11.95 55.97
C GLY A 581 -15.32 -10.61 56.61
N LEU A 582 -15.93 -10.63 57.80
CA LEU A 582 -16.26 -9.41 58.56
C LEU A 582 -15.01 -8.75 59.14
N LEU A 583 -14.09 -9.57 59.68
CA LEU A 583 -12.82 -9.09 60.22
C LEU A 583 -11.95 -8.45 59.14
N ALA A 584 -11.85 -9.09 57.97
CA ALA A 584 -11.13 -8.56 56.81
C ALA A 584 -11.79 -7.28 56.27
N ARG A 585 -13.13 -7.20 56.28
CA ARG A 585 -13.86 -5.98 55.88
C ARG A 585 -13.56 -4.81 56.81
N ASP A 586 -13.56 -5.04 58.12
CA ASP A 586 -13.20 -4.01 59.09
C ASP A 586 -11.76 -3.55 58.86
N TRP A 587 -10.83 -4.49 58.65
CA TRP A 587 -9.44 -4.18 58.37
C TRP A 587 -9.25 -3.31 57.12
N LEU A 588 -9.87 -3.65 56.00
CA LEU A 588 -9.83 -2.82 54.79
C LEU A 588 -10.44 -1.43 55.02
N THR A 589 -11.49 -1.33 55.84
CA THR A 589 -12.11 -0.06 56.21
C THR A 589 -11.18 0.80 57.08
N ARG A 590 -10.34 0.20 57.93
CA ARG A 590 -9.30 0.91 58.68
C ARG A 590 -8.25 1.50 57.74
N PHE A 591 -7.81 0.75 56.73
CA PHE A 591 -6.94 1.27 55.66
C PHE A 591 -7.57 2.46 54.92
N ASP A 592 -8.84 2.36 54.53
CA ASP A 592 -9.55 3.45 53.85
C ASP A 592 -9.63 4.74 54.68
N ARG A 593 -9.82 4.61 56.00
CA ARG A 593 -9.80 5.77 56.92
C ARG A 593 -8.41 6.38 57.06
N ALA A 594 -7.38 5.53 57.13
CA ALA A 594 -5.99 5.93 57.32
C ALA A 594 -5.35 6.57 56.08
N ALA A 595 -5.82 6.24 54.87
CA ALA A 595 -5.31 6.81 53.63
C ALA A 595 -5.39 8.35 53.65
N GLN A 596 -4.37 9.06 53.20
CA GLN A 596 -4.39 10.53 53.16
C GLN A 596 -4.96 11.07 51.84
N SER A 597 -4.63 10.40 50.74
CA SER A 597 -5.10 10.66 49.38
C SER A 597 -5.90 9.46 48.83
N THR A 598 -6.40 9.57 47.60
CA THR A 598 -6.98 8.42 46.91
C THR A 598 -5.87 7.43 46.54
N ILE A 599 -6.04 6.16 46.93
CA ILE A 599 -5.12 5.07 46.59
C ILE A 599 -5.83 4.12 45.64
N ILE A 600 -5.18 3.79 44.52
CA ILE A 600 -5.70 2.86 43.53
C ILE A 600 -5.27 1.43 43.86
N LEU A 601 -6.22 0.52 44.01
CA LEU A 601 -6.00 -0.92 44.19
C LEU A 601 -6.01 -1.59 42.81
N LEU A 602 -4.83 -2.01 42.33
CA LEU A 602 -4.63 -2.49 40.96
C LEU A 602 -4.72 -4.01 40.86
N PHE A 603 -5.44 -4.48 39.85
CA PHE A 603 -5.57 -5.87 39.46
C PHE A 603 -5.36 -5.99 37.95
N ASP A 604 -4.28 -6.64 37.53
CA ASP A 604 -4.03 -7.05 36.14
C ASP A 604 -3.49 -8.50 36.12
N GLY A 605 -3.46 -9.13 34.95
CA GLY A 605 -2.99 -10.53 34.80
C GLY A 605 -4.00 -11.60 35.24
N LEU A 606 -5.28 -11.25 35.39
CA LEU A 606 -6.36 -12.18 35.73
C LEU A 606 -6.61 -13.24 34.64
N ASP A 607 -6.10 -13.04 33.44
CA ASP A 607 -6.21 -13.96 32.31
C ASP A 607 -5.12 -15.02 32.28
N THR A 608 -3.91 -14.71 32.76
CA THR A 608 -2.72 -15.58 32.70
C THR A 608 -2.36 -16.23 34.04
N GLY A 609 -2.75 -15.65 35.18
CA GLY A 609 -2.35 -16.12 36.52
C GLY A 609 -2.91 -17.50 36.95
N PHE A 610 -4.01 -17.96 36.35
CA PHE A 610 -4.71 -19.18 36.77
C PHE A 610 -4.28 -20.45 36.01
N GLY A 611 -3.60 -20.33 34.87
CA GLY A 611 -3.30 -21.44 33.95
C GLY A 611 -4.34 -21.64 32.85
N ASN A 612 -3.99 -22.44 31.83
CA ASN A 612 -4.76 -22.52 30.57
C ASN A 612 -5.71 -23.73 30.45
N GLU A 613 -5.58 -24.73 31.34
CA GLU A 613 -6.40 -25.95 31.34
C GLU A 613 -7.86 -25.68 31.73
N GLN A 614 -8.77 -26.58 31.35
CA GLN A 614 -10.20 -26.45 31.65
C GLN A 614 -10.53 -26.23 33.14
N PRO A 615 -10.01 -27.03 34.10
CA PRO A 615 -10.26 -26.78 35.53
C PRO A 615 -9.73 -25.41 36.00
N ASN A 616 -8.60 -24.96 35.45
CA ASN A 616 -8.04 -23.64 35.71
C ASN A 616 -8.93 -22.51 35.18
N ARG A 617 -9.54 -22.69 34.00
CA ARG A 617 -10.50 -21.74 33.41
C ARG A 617 -11.78 -21.62 34.26
N GLU A 618 -12.27 -22.73 34.81
CA GLU A 618 -13.43 -22.74 35.71
C GLU A 618 -13.13 -22.02 37.03
N ARG A 619 -11.98 -22.33 37.64
CA ARG A 619 -11.51 -21.64 38.85
C ARG A 619 -11.37 -20.13 38.62
N ARG A 620 -10.73 -19.74 37.52
CA ARG A 620 -10.59 -18.33 37.11
C ARG A 620 -11.94 -17.63 37.05
N THR A 621 -12.96 -18.30 36.49
CA THR A 621 -14.32 -17.76 36.39
C THR A 621 -14.90 -17.50 37.78
N LYS A 622 -14.88 -18.49 38.68
CA LYS A 622 -15.34 -18.34 40.09
C LYS A 622 -14.58 -17.24 40.82
N ALA A 623 -13.26 -17.19 40.64
CA ALA A 623 -12.39 -16.19 41.26
C ALA A 623 -12.74 -14.77 40.80
N ILE A 624 -12.86 -14.53 39.49
CA ILE A 624 -13.18 -13.20 38.96
C ILE A 624 -14.61 -12.77 39.34
N GLU A 625 -15.57 -13.68 39.36
CA GLU A 625 -16.94 -13.41 39.86
C GLU A 625 -16.91 -12.98 41.34
N GLY A 626 -16.09 -13.64 42.17
CA GLY A 626 -15.86 -13.25 43.56
C GLY A 626 -15.25 -11.86 43.71
N LEU A 627 -14.27 -11.51 42.86
CA LEU A 627 -13.63 -10.18 42.85
C LEU A 627 -14.63 -9.08 42.47
N LEU A 628 -15.41 -9.31 41.41
CA LEU A 628 -16.37 -8.32 40.94
C LEU A 628 -17.52 -8.14 41.93
N SER A 629 -17.98 -9.22 42.57
CA SER A 629 -18.94 -9.15 43.69
C SER A 629 -18.37 -8.37 44.89
N LEU A 630 -17.08 -8.52 45.20
CA LEU A 630 -16.43 -7.71 46.24
C LEU A 630 -16.50 -6.22 45.91
N ILE A 631 -16.22 -5.87 44.65
CA ILE A 631 -16.20 -4.48 44.17
C ILE A 631 -17.59 -3.87 44.20
N THR A 632 -18.64 -4.60 43.79
CA THR A 632 -20.02 -4.10 43.85
C THR A 632 -20.47 -3.82 45.27
N ASP A 633 -20.05 -4.64 46.22
CA ASP A 633 -20.54 -4.58 47.60
C ASP A 633 -19.75 -3.60 48.48
N LEU A 634 -18.44 -3.49 48.28
CA LEU A 634 -17.57 -2.64 49.09
C LEU A 634 -17.10 -1.39 48.37
N GLY A 635 -16.96 -1.42 47.04
CA GLY A 635 -16.29 -0.36 46.29
C GLY A 635 -16.92 1.02 46.47
N ASP A 636 -18.25 1.08 46.58
CA ASP A 636 -18.98 2.35 46.80
C ASP A 636 -18.91 2.86 48.25
N ASN A 637 -18.62 1.96 49.20
CA ASN A 637 -18.49 2.29 50.61
C ASN A 637 -17.10 2.82 50.99
N LEU A 638 -16.07 2.48 50.20
CA LEU A 638 -14.70 2.97 50.38
C LEU A 638 -14.57 4.39 49.82
N LYS A 639 -14.06 5.33 50.62
CA LYS A 639 -13.95 6.74 50.20
C LYS A 639 -12.66 7.02 49.45
N LYS A 640 -11.54 6.46 49.91
CA LYS A 640 -10.18 6.76 49.45
C LYS A 640 -9.54 5.60 48.71
N LEU A 641 -9.82 4.35 49.07
CA LEU A 641 -9.39 3.19 48.32
C LEU A 641 -10.31 2.96 47.12
N LYS A 642 -9.76 2.89 45.91
CA LYS A 642 -10.53 2.69 44.68
C LYS A 642 -9.98 1.52 43.88
N PHE A 643 -10.85 0.57 43.57
CA PHE A 643 -10.51 -0.60 42.76
C PHE A 643 -10.24 -0.22 41.32
N LYS A 644 -9.33 -0.96 40.69
CA LYS A 644 -9.04 -0.88 39.27
C LYS A 644 -8.68 -2.25 38.73
N VAL A 645 -9.61 -2.83 38.00
CA VAL A 645 -9.50 -4.17 37.43
C VAL A 645 -9.35 -4.07 35.94
N LEU A 646 -8.24 -4.59 35.43
CA LEU A 646 -7.98 -4.75 34.00
C LEU A 646 -8.34 -6.18 33.63
N LEU A 647 -9.26 -6.34 32.69
CA LEU A 647 -9.80 -7.64 32.33
C LEU A 647 -9.98 -7.77 30.82
N ARG A 648 -9.76 -8.98 30.30
CA ARG A 648 -10.07 -9.25 28.89
C ARG A 648 -11.57 -9.25 28.64
N GLU A 649 -11.96 -8.72 27.49
CA GLU A 649 -13.36 -8.56 27.13
C GLU A 649 -14.09 -9.90 26.92
N ASP A 650 -13.42 -10.89 26.33
CA ASP A 650 -13.95 -12.24 26.15
C ASP A 650 -14.26 -12.93 27.48
N ILE A 651 -13.37 -12.78 28.47
CA ILE A 651 -13.60 -13.26 29.84
C ILE A 651 -14.83 -12.54 30.43
N TRP A 652 -14.87 -11.21 30.37
CA TRP A 652 -16.00 -10.41 30.88
C TRP A 652 -17.36 -10.86 30.31
N ARG A 653 -17.43 -11.14 29.01
CA ARG A 653 -18.67 -11.60 28.36
C ARG A 653 -19.16 -12.94 28.92
N ARG A 654 -18.25 -13.85 29.27
CA ARG A 654 -18.57 -15.20 29.79
C ARG A 654 -19.03 -15.21 31.26
N LEU A 655 -18.58 -14.26 32.08
CA LEU A 655 -18.90 -14.20 33.52
C LEU A 655 -20.41 -14.02 33.79
N ARG A 656 -20.93 -14.73 34.79
CA ARG A 656 -22.33 -14.68 35.23
C ARG A 656 -22.41 -14.52 36.74
N PHE A 657 -22.63 -13.30 37.21
CA PHE A 657 -22.75 -12.98 38.63
C PHE A 657 -23.81 -11.90 38.89
N ASP A 658 -24.30 -11.85 40.12
CA ASP A 658 -25.30 -10.87 40.56
C ASP A 658 -24.77 -9.44 40.42
N ASN A 659 -25.66 -8.49 40.09
CA ASN A 659 -25.31 -7.07 39.96
C ASN A 659 -24.27 -6.73 38.87
N LYS A 660 -24.04 -7.59 37.87
CA LYS A 660 -23.20 -7.27 36.69
C LYS A 660 -23.56 -5.92 36.05
N SER A 661 -24.83 -5.52 36.13
CA SER A 661 -25.33 -4.23 35.64
C SER A 661 -24.78 -2.99 36.36
N HIS A 662 -24.25 -3.11 37.59
CA HIS A 662 -23.63 -2.01 38.32
C HIS A 662 -22.35 -1.49 37.65
N PHE A 663 -21.73 -2.29 36.76
CA PHE A 663 -20.58 -1.87 35.98
C PHE A 663 -20.97 -1.12 34.69
N PHE A 664 -22.25 -1.07 34.32
CA PHE A 664 -22.70 -0.27 33.18
C PHE A 664 -22.49 1.22 33.47
N GLY A 665 -21.81 1.92 32.56
CA GLY A 665 -21.38 3.32 32.76
C GLY A 665 -20.17 3.50 33.68
N ARG A 666 -19.75 2.46 34.41
CA ARG A 666 -18.58 2.41 35.30
C ARG A 666 -17.46 1.51 34.78
N SER A 667 -17.53 1.15 33.51
CA SER A 667 -16.49 0.44 32.79
C SER A 667 -16.07 1.22 31.55
N VAL A 668 -14.83 1.01 31.11
CA VAL A 668 -14.31 1.53 29.84
C VAL A 668 -13.77 0.35 29.05
N VAL A 669 -14.14 0.27 27.76
CA VAL A 669 -13.56 -0.68 26.82
C VAL A 669 -12.45 0.05 26.07
N LEU A 670 -11.23 -0.47 26.13
CA LEU A 670 -10.07 0.06 25.42
C LEU A 670 -10.10 -0.41 23.97
N GLU A 671 -10.13 0.56 23.07
CA GLU A 671 -10.18 0.38 21.62
C GLU A 671 -9.57 1.61 20.96
N TRP A 672 -8.97 1.42 19.79
CA TRP A 672 -8.37 2.50 19.00
C TRP A 672 -9.32 2.87 17.87
N ARG A 673 -10.19 3.86 18.12
CA ARG A 673 -11.15 4.35 17.10
C ARG A 673 -10.61 5.52 16.29
N GLU A 674 -9.95 6.45 16.97
CA GLU A 674 -9.40 7.66 16.37
C GLU A 674 -8.05 7.35 15.72
N ARG A 675 -7.96 7.54 14.39
CA ARG A 675 -6.75 7.22 13.62
C ARG A 675 -5.55 8.04 14.05
N ALA A 676 -5.76 9.33 14.35
CA ALA A 676 -4.70 10.21 14.78
C ALA A 676 -4.05 9.72 16.08
N ASP A 677 -4.87 9.38 17.09
CA ASP A 677 -4.36 8.84 18.35
C ASP A 677 -3.63 7.51 18.17
N PHE A 678 -4.11 6.66 17.27
CA PHE A 678 -3.43 5.40 16.94
C PHE A 678 -2.05 5.64 16.31
N PHE A 679 -1.91 6.58 15.37
CA PHE A 679 -0.62 6.90 14.76
C PHE A 679 0.32 7.69 15.66
N LYS A 680 -0.19 8.39 16.69
CA LYS A 680 0.64 9.01 17.74
C LYS A 680 1.55 7.99 18.42
N VAL A 681 1.16 6.70 18.50
CA VAL A 681 2.00 5.65 19.09
C VAL A 681 3.37 5.58 18.41
N ILE A 682 3.39 5.61 17.07
CA ILE A 682 4.64 5.55 16.30
C ILE A 682 5.36 6.89 16.31
N ILE A 683 4.61 7.99 16.18
CA ILE A 683 5.21 9.33 16.17
C ILE A 683 5.93 9.61 17.49
N LYS A 684 5.35 9.26 18.64
CA LYS A 684 6.02 9.43 19.93
C LYS A 684 7.31 8.63 20.04
N GLN A 685 7.35 7.41 19.50
CA GLN A 685 8.59 6.61 19.48
C GLN A 685 9.62 7.21 18.52
N ALA A 686 9.19 7.67 17.35
CA ALA A 686 10.09 8.33 16.40
C ALA A 686 10.69 9.65 16.97
N LEU A 687 9.89 10.41 17.72
CA LEU A 687 10.30 11.66 18.37
C LEU A 687 11.29 11.49 19.53
N LYS A 688 11.60 10.24 19.95
CA LYS A 688 12.72 9.96 20.86
C LYS A 688 14.08 10.22 20.19
N SER A 689 14.16 10.16 18.86
CA SER A 689 15.35 10.61 18.14
C SER A 689 15.41 12.13 18.14
N ASP A 690 16.45 12.67 18.76
CA ASP A 690 16.72 14.12 18.77
C ASP A 690 16.84 14.67 17.35
N ARG A 691 17.47 13.93 16.43
CA ARG A 691 17.61 14.35 15.04
C ARG A 691 16.29 14.36 14.30
N PHE A 692 15.43 13.36 14.50
CA PHE A 692 14.09 13.36 13.92
C PHE A 692 13.24 14.52 14.49
N LYS A 693 13.35 14.79 15.78
CA LYS A 693 12.67 15.91 16.43
C LYS A 693 13.10 17.26 15.85
N VAL A 694 14.40 17.47 15.60
CA VAL A 694 14.92 18.68 14.92
C VAL A 694 14.36 18.80 13.51
N LEU A 695 14.32 17.71 12.74
CA LEU A 695 13.74 17.69 11.40
C LEU A 695 12.27 18.16 11.43
N VAL A 696 11.46 17.58 12.32
CA VAL A 696 10.04 17.93 12.47
C VAL A 696 9.86 19.42 12.83
N VAL A 697 10.62 19.92 13.80
CA VAL A 697 10.53 21.34 14.21
C VAL A 697 10.92 22.28 13.09
N ASN A 698 11.98 21.98 12.33
CA ASN A 698 12.41 22.81 11.20
C ASN A 698 11.37 22.84 10.08
N SER A 699 10.77 21.70 9.74
CA SER A 699 9.69 21.62 8.75
C SER A 699 8.45 22.42 9.19
N ILE A 700 8.17 22.47 10.49
CA ILE A 700 7.07 23.28 11.04
C ILE A 700 7.39 24.79 11.02
N GLN A 701 8.63 25.20 11.30
CA GLN A 701 9.03 26.60 11.41
C GLN A 701 9.20 27.33 10.06
N GLN A 702 9.46 26.62 8.96
CA GLN A 702 9.67 27.23 7.64
C GLN A 702 8.38 27.69 6.92
N GLY A 703 7.21 27.62 7.57
CA GLY A 703 5.97 28.23 7.07
C GLY A 703 5.18 27.42 6.04
N SER A 704 5.58 26.18 5.75
CA SER A 704 4.76 25.17 5.03
C SER A 704 3.64 24.59 5.91
N LEU A 705 3.77 24.72 7.24
CA LEU A 705 2.87 24.13 8.23
C LEU A 705 2.39 25.21 9.23
N LEU A 706 1.13 25.12 9.68
CA LEU A 706 0.45 26.15 10.48
C LEU A 706 1.24 26.58 11.73
N SER A 707 1.51 27.87 11.82
CA SER A 707 2.54 28.55 12.63
C SER A 707 2.28 28.70 14.14
N ASN A 708 1.58 27.79 14.81
CA ASN A 708 1.23 27.99 16.23
C ASN A 708 1.73 26.86 17.14
N LEU A 709 3.04 26.79 17.39
CA LEU A 709 3.62 25.96 18.46
C LEU A 709 4.81 26.68 19.11
N SER A 710 4.67 26.94 20.42
CA SER A 710 5.70 27.53 21.27
C SER A 710 6.79 26.53 21.63
N SER A 711 8.02 27.03 21.66
CA SER A 711 9.32 26.39 21.82
C SER A 711 9.63 25.76 23.20
N SER A 712 8.68 25.04 23.81
CA SER A 712 8.95 24.24 25.03
C SER A 712 9.08 22.75 24.68
N SER A 713 10.28 22.21 24.91
CA SER A 713 10.79 20.91 24.41
C SER A 713 10.07 19.64 24.91
N ASP A 714 9.34 19.71 26.01
CA ASP A 714 8.86 18.50 26.71
C ASP A 714 7.33 18.30 26.60
N ALA A 715 6.58 19.34 26.21
CA ALA A 715 5.13 19.28 26.02
C ALA A 715 4.70 18.96 24.56
N PHE A 716 5.68 18.73 23.67
CA PHE A 716 5.48 18.57 22.23
C PHE A 716 4.66 17.33 21.85
N SER A 717 4.72 16.24 22.65
CA SER A 717 4.13 14.95 22.28
C SER A 717 2.65 14.78 22.62
N ASP A 718 2.12 15.53 23.60
CA ASP A 718 0.82 15.23 24.20
C ASP A 718 -0.33 16.04 23.59
N TYR A 719 -0.01 17.18 22.97
CA TYR A 719 -1.00 18.13 22.43
C TYR A 719 -0.96 18.26 20.90
N LEU A 720 -0.45 17.25 20.19
CA LEU A 720 -0.47 17.25 18.71
C LEU A 720 -1.91 17.19 18.19
N SER A 721 -2.26 18.14 17.32
CA SER A 721 -3.52 18.11 16.57
C SER A 721 -3.54 16.96 15.56
N GLU A 722 -4.72 16.61 15.05
CA GLU A 722 -4.85 15.59 14.00
C GLU A 722 -4.05 15.94 12.73
N SER A 723 -4.05 17.21 12.30
CA SER A 723 -3.29 17.63 11.13
C SER A 723 -1.79 17.45 11.33
N GLN A 724 -1.26 17.87 12.50
CA GLN A 724 0.15 17.74 12.84
C GLN A 724 0.61 16.28 12.90
N VAL A 725 -0.24 15.39 13.44
CA VAL A 725 0.02 13.95 13.43
C VAL A 725 0.21 13.44 12.00
N PHE A 726 -0.66 13.85 11.07
CA PHE A 726 -0.57 13.39 9.69
C PHE A 726 0.58 14.03 8.91
N GLU A 727 0.96 15.26 9.22
CA GLU A 727 2.14 15.90 8.63
C GLU A 727 3.43 15.20 9.07
N ILE A 728 3.58 14.93 10.38
CA ILE A 728 4.73 14.17 10.90
C ILE A 728 4.75 12.74 10.33
N TRP A 729 3.57 12.13 10.18
CA TRP A 729 3.42 10.84 9.51
C TRP A 729 3.92 10.89 8.07
N ASN A 730 3.57 11.92 7.30
CA ASN A 730 4.01 12.08 5.92
C ASN A 730 5.54 12.28 5.82
N LEU A 731 6.16 12.99 6.78
CA LEU A 731 7.63 13.08 6.88
C LEU A 731 8.28 11.71 7.14
N LEU A 732 7.65 10.90 7.97
CA LEU A 732 8.16 9.59 8.35
C LEU A 732 8.04 8.57 7.20
N VAL A 733 6.86 8.44 6.59
CA VAL A 733 6.55 7.36 5.64
C VAL A 733 6.02 7.79 4.27
N GLY A 734 5.85 9.08 4.02
CA GLY A 734 5.26 9.62 2.79
C GLY A 734 3.74 9.66 2.83
N GLU A 735 3.15 10.46 1.96
CA GLU A 735 1.70 10.68 1.94
C GLU A 735 0.95 9.53 1.25
N ARG A 736 1.51 8.98 0.17
CA ARG A 736 0.86 7.95 -0.64
C ARG A 736 1.71 6.69 -0.79
N MET A 737 1.04 5.54 -0.84
CA MET A 737 1.66 4.28 -1.24
C MET A 737 2.01 4.33 -2.73
N LYS A 738 3.19 3.78 -3.07
CA LYS A 738 3.57 3.49 -4.44
C LYS A 738 3.17 2.03 -4.74
N GLY A 739 2.11 1.83 -5.52
CA GLY A 739 1.68 0.53 -6.05
C GLY A 739 0.38 0.64 -6.88
N GLY A 740 -0.13 -0.49 -7.41
CA GLY A 740 -1.26 -0.52 -8.35
C GLY A 740 -2.51 0.30 -7.95
N LYS A 741 -2.81 0.41 -6.65
CA LYS A 741 -3.80 1.36 -6.08
C LYS A 741 -3.09 2.35 -5.13
N SER A 742 -3.02 3.63 -5.52
CA SER A 742 -2.44 4.69 -4.69
C SER A 742 -3.39 5.10 -3.55
N ALA A 743 -3.27 4.42 -2.42
CA ALA A 743 -3.93 4.83 -1.17
C ALA A 743 -3.02 5.76 -0.36
N PHE A 744 -3.60 6.68 0.40
CA PHE A 744 -2.86 7.37 1.46
C PHE A 744 -2.18 6.32 2.36
N THR A 745 -0.90 6.49 2.68
CA THR A 745 -0.12 5.52 3.49
C THR A 745 -0.83 5.20 4.80
N ARG A 746 -1.36 6.23 5.49
CA ARG A 746 -2.19 6.08 6.70
C ARG A 746 -3.42 5.18 6.49
N ASN A 747 -4.13 5.33 5.37
CA ASN A 747 -5.33 4.54 5.08
C ASN A 747 -4.96 3.10 4.70
N TRP A 748 -3.85 2.93 3.99
CA TRP A 748 -3.30 1.63 3.67
C TRP A 748 -2.93 0.90 4.96
N VAL A 749 -2.12 1.51 5.83
CA VAL A 749 -1.69 0.91 7.10
C VAL A 749 -2.91 0.58 7.96
N TRP A 750 -3.81 1.55 8.16
CA TRP A 750 -5.05 1.35 8.93
C TRP A 750 -5.86 0.13 8.45
N LYS A 751 -5.98 -0.06 7.14
CA LYS A 751 -6.76 -1.18 6.58
C LYS A 751 -6.02 -2.52 6.65
N ARG A 752 -4.69 -2.52 6.48
CA ARG A 752 -3.89 -3.76 6.40
C ARG A 752 -3.61 -4.40 7.75
N ILE A 753 -3.48 -3.60 8.81
CA ILE A 753 -3.22 -4.10 10.17
C ILE A 753 -4.50 -4.33 10.99
N ALA A 754 -5.68 -4.12 10.39
CA ALA A 754 -6.96 -4.39 11.02
C ALA A 754 -7.22 -5.90 11.06
N ASP A 755 -7.77 -6.39 12.17
CA ASP A 755 -8.29 -7.75 12.24
C ASP A 755 -9.65 -7.91 11.52
N GLY A 756 -10.20 -9.13 11.51
CA GLY A 756 -11.49 -9.46 10.90
C GLY A 756 -12.70 -8.81 11.58
N SER A 757 -12.51 -8.24 12.77
CA SER A 757 -13.51 -7.43 13.48
C SER A 757 -13.22 -5.92 13.38
N ASN A 758 -12.30 -5.52 12.49
CA ASN A 758 -11.86 -4.15 12.26
C ASN A 758 -11.26 -3.46 13.50
N ASN A 759 -10.63 -4.24 14.39
CA ASN A 759 -9.88 -3.71 15.54
C ASN A 759 -8.41 -3.51 15.19
N HIS A 760 -7.80 -2.54 15.86
CA HIS A 760 -6.41 -2.14 15.65
C HIS A 760 -5.60 -2.35 16.91
N SER A 761 -4.48 -3.05 16.77
CA SER A 761 -3.53 -3.29 17.85
C SER A 761 -2.27 -2.47 17.62
N PRO A 762 -1.86 -1.62 18.58
CA PRO A 762 -0.57 -0.94 18.55
C PRO A 762 0.61 -1.90 18.35
N ARG A 763 0.52 -3.15 18.83
CA ARG A 763 1.56 -4.17 18.63
C ARG A 763 1.80 -4.43 17.15
N ALA A 764 0.74 -4.61 16.35
CA ALA A 764 0.86 -4.86 14.92
C ALA A 764 1.44 -3.65 14.17
N LEU A 765 1.08 -2.43 14.60
CA LEU A 765 1.66 -1.20 14.06
C LEU A 765 3.16 -1.09 14.39
N LEU A 766 3.56 -1.39 15.62
CA LEU A 766 4.94 -1.35 16.06
C LEU A 766 5.81 -2.39 15.35
N GLU A 767 5.33 -3.64 15.24
CA GLU A 767 6.00 -4.69 14.47
C GLU A 767 6.21 -4.28 13.00
N LEU A 768 5.20 -3.63 12.39
CA LEU A 768 5.32 -3.12 11.02
C LEU A 768 6.47 -2.12 10.88
N PHE A 769 6.64 -1.21 11.84
CA PHE A 769 7.70 -0.21 11.79
C PHE A 769 9.07 -0.74 12.19
N VAL A 770 9.15 -1.76 13.06
CA VAL A 770 10.40 -2.50 13.30
C VAL A 770 10.90 -3.13 12.00
N GLU A 771 10.06 -3.94 11.35
CA GLU A 771 10.43 -4.61 10.10
C GLU A 771 10.68 -3.60 8.96
N ALA A 772 9.87 -2.54 8.87
CA ALA A 772 10.04 -1.52 7.83
C ALA A 772 11.31 -0.70 8.03
N LYS A 773 11.71 -0.41 9.28
CA LYS A 773 12.99 0.25 9.57
C LYS A 773 14.16 -0.64 9.15
N ASP A 774 14.14 -1.91 9.54
CA ASP A 774 15.21 -2.85 9.21
C ASP A 774 15.30 -3.07 7.69
N TRP A 775 14.16 -3.15 7.01
CA TRP A 775 14.10 -3.20 5.55
C TRP A 775 14.69 -1.93 4.92
N GLU A 776 14.31 -0.73 5.42
CA GLU A 776 14.80 0.55 4.89
C GLU A 776 16.30 0.72 5.11
N ILE A 777 16.86 0.31 6.25
CA ILE A 777 18.32 0.38 6.49
C ILE A 777 19.06 -0.40 5.40
N ASN A 778 18.62 -1.63 5.12
CA ASN A 778 19.24 -2.47 4.09
C ASN A 778 19.04 -1.92 2.67
N GLU A 779 17.86 -1.36 2.37
CA GLU A 779 17.56 -0.84 1.03
C GLU A 779 18.22 0.52 0.79
N GLN A 780 18.36 1.37 1.81
CA GLN A 780 19.04 2.67 1.70
C GLN A 780 20.52 2.52 1.33
N GLU A 781 21.20 1.45 1.77
CA GLU A 781 22.57 1.13 1.35
C GLU A 781 22.66 0.75 -0.14
N ARG A 782 21.60 0.13 -0.68
CA ARG A 782 21.56 -0.36 -2.07
C ARG A 782 21.06 0.70 -3.05
N ASN A 783 19.96 1.35 -2.70
CA ASN A 783 19.21 2.33 -3.48
C ASN A 783 18.81 3.51 -2.57
N PRO A 784 19.67 4.56 -2.48
CA PRO A 784 19.40 5.72 -1.65
C PRO A 784 18.08 6.40 -2.03
N TYR A 785 17.23 6.68 -1.03
CA TYR A 785 15.98 7.42 -1.20
C TYR A 785 15.93 8.55 -0.18
N GLN A 786 15.61 9.77 -0.61
CA GLN A 786 15.78 10.97 0.23
C GLN A 786 14.49 11.74 0.53
N LYS A 787 13.34 11.31 0.00
CA LYS A 787 12.07 12.03 0.21
C LYS A 787 11.46 11.81 1.60
N THR A 788 11.62 10.61 2.17
CA THR A 788 11.08 10.25 3.49
C THR A 788 12.09 9.44 4.29
N ILE A 789 11.91 9.38 5.61
CA ILE A 789 12.79 8.60 6.48
C ILE A 789 12.65 7.09 6.20
N ILE A 790 11.42 6.57 6.13
CA ILE A 790 11.11 5.20 5.73
C ILE A 790 10.30 5.28 4.44
N ARG A 791 10.72 4.64 3.34
CA ARG A 791 9.97 4.76 2.07
C ARG A 791 8.65 3.98 2.14
N PRO A 792 7.56 4.42 1.49
CA PRO A 792 6.26 3.74 1.56
C PRO A 792 6.32 2.23 1.23
N ARG A 793 7.21 1.85 0.30
CA ARG A 793 7.41 0.45 -0.12
C ARG A 793 7.92 -0.45 1.02
N ALA A 794 8.66 0.09 1.99
CA ALA A 794 9.11 -0.65 3.16
C ALA A 794 7.92 -1.20 3.97
N LEU A 795 6.80 -0.45 4.03
CA LEU A 795 5.59 -0.87 4.73
C LEU A 795 4.94 -2.08 4.04
N SER A 796 4.83 -2.07 2.71
CA SER A 796 4.30 -3.23 1.96
C SER A 796 5.22 -4.44 2.04
N ALA A 797 6.53 -4.25 1.87
CA ALA A 797 7.51 -5.34 1.92
C ALA A 797 7.58 -6.02 3.28
N SER A 798 7.26 -5.28 4.36
CA SER A 798 7.31 -5.78 5.73
C SER A 798 6.04 -6.49 6.18
N LEU A 799 4.92 -6.31 5.45
CA LEU A 799 3.62 -6.84 5.86
C LEU A 799 3.61 -8.37 5.97
N GLU A 800 4.37 -9.06 5.11
CA GLU A 800 4.46 -10.53 5.13
C GLU A 800 4.95 -11.07 6.46
N LYS A 801 6.11 -10.59 6.92
CA LYS A 801 6.69 -10.95 8.22
C LYS A 801 5.81 -10.54 9.40
N VAL A 802 5.19 -9.36 9.33
CA VAL A 802 4.23 -8.90 10.35
C VAL A 802 3.05 -9.85 10.44
N SER A 803 2.60 -10.37 9.30
CA SER A 803 1.50 -11.32 9.24
C SER A 803 1.86 -12.67 9.86
N GLU A 804 3.07 -13.17 9.61
CA GLU A 804 3.60 -14.37 10.25
C GLU A 804 3.65 -14.21 11.78
N LYS A 805 4.24 -13.11 12.26
CA LYS A 805 4.30 -12.80 13.71
C LYS A 805 2.92 -12.64 14.34
N ALA A 806 1.99 -12.00 13.64
CA ALA A 806 0.63 -11.81 14.13
C ALA A 806 -0.14 -13.14 14.21
N LEU A 807 0.06 -14.03 13.23
CA LEU A 807 -0.54 -15.37 13.24
C LEU A 807 0.07 -16.24 14.34
N ASP A 808 1.40 -16.25 14.48
CA ASP A 808 2.11 -16.98 15.55
C ASP A 808 1.62 -16.55 16.93
N ALA A 809 1.52 -15.24 17.17
CA ALA A 809 1.00 -14.70 18.42
C ALA A 809 -0.48 -15.06 18.68
N LEU A 810 -1.30 -15.24 17.63
CA LEU A 810 -2.69 -15.63 17.78
C LEU A 810 -2.85 -17.13 18.06
N ILE A 811 -2.08 -17.97 17.37
CA ILE A 811 -2.25 -19.42 17.43
C ILE A 811 -1.43 -20.03 18.56
N ASN A 812 -0.12 -19.77 18.59
CA ASN A 812 0.80 -20.43 19.52
C ASN A 812 0.73 -19.83 20.92
N GLU A 813 0.46 -18.52 21.06
CA GLU A 813 0.33 -17.91 22.39
C GLU A 813 -1.11 -17.96 22.95
N GLU A 814 -2.16 -18.10 22.14
CA GLU A 814 -3.55 -17.91 22.61
C GLU A 814 -4.55 -19.00 22.25
N PHE A 815 -4.65 -19.36 20.97
CA PHE A 815 -5.76 -20.18 20.47
C PHE A 815 -5.25 -21.36 19.65
N SER A 816 -4.54 -22.28 20.32
CA SER A 816 -4.05 -23.51 19.70
C SER A 816 -5.18 -24.39 19.12
N GLU A 817 -6.42 -24.19 19.61
CA GLU A 817 -7.63 -24.85 19.11
C GLU A 817 -7.97 -24.47 17.65
N LEU A 818 -7.39 -23.38 17.12
CA LEU A 818 -7.60 -22.93 15.73
C LEU A 818 -6.65 -23.60 14.72
N GLN A 819 -5.67 -24.41 15.15
CA GLN A 819 -4.67 -24.99 14.25
C GLN A 819 -5.29 -25.80 13.10
N GLU A 820 -6.32 -26.59 13.38
CA GLU A 820 -7.02 -27.39 12.38
C GLU A 820 -7.67 -26.52 11.28
N LEU A 821 -8.20 -25.35 11.67
CA LEU A 821 -8.75 -24.39 10.72
C LEU A 821 -7.65 -23.76 9.87
N ILE A 822 -6.49 -23.42 10.45
CA ILE A 822 -5.35 -22.86 9.72
C ILE A 822 -4.84 -23.84 8.66
N ASP A 823 -4.65 -25.11 9.01
CA ASP A 823 -4.20 -26.15 8.08
C ASP A 823 -5.17 -26.27 6.89
N ARG A 824 -6.47 -26.15 7.16
CA ARG A 824 -7.50 -26.11 6.12
C ARG A 824 -7.40 -24.87 5.24
N LEU A 825 -7.17 -23.69 5.83
CA LEU A 825 -7.03 -22.43 5.10
C LEU A 825 -5.79 -22.42 4.19
N ILE A 826 -4.66 -22.98 4.66
CA ILE A 826 -3.45 -23.20 3.86
C ILE A 826 -3.80 -24.01 2.60
N SER A 827 -4.57 -25.10 2.76
CA SER A 827 -4.97 -25.95 1.64
C SER A 827 -5.89 -25.24 0.63
N ILE A 828 -6.69 -24.26 1.07
CA ILE A 828 -7.56 -23.46 0.19
C ILE A 828 -6.74 -22.42 -0.59
N GLY A 829 -5.72 -21.82 0.05
CA GLY A 829 -4.73 -20.92 -0.56
C GLY A 829 -5.27 -19.58 -1.05
N ARG A 830 -6.56 -19.26 -0.83
CA ARG A 830 -7.20 -18.04 -1.34
C ARG A 830 -8.24 -17.43 -0.42
N SER A 831 -8.34 -16.10 -0.39
CA SER A 831 -9.36 -15.35 0.32
C SER A 831 -10.02 -14.29 -0.57
N PRO A 832 -11.35 -14.08 -0.53
CA PRO A 832 -12.36 -14.81 0.25
C PRO A 832 -12.58 -16.26 -0.24
N PHE A 833 -13.18 -17.09 0.61
CA PHE A 833 -13.50 -18.51 0.33
C PHE A 833 -14.93 -18.85 0.76
N LYS A 834 -15.51 -19.90 0.18
CA LYS A 834 -16.90 -20.29 0.47
C LYS A 834 -17.01 -20.99 1.81
N ALA A 835 -18.11 -20.76 2.54
CA ALA A 835 -18.37 -21.43 3.82
C ALA A 835 -18.43 -22.97 3.68
N THR A 836 -18.81 -23.48 2.50
CA THR A 836 -18.83 -24.92 2.20
C THR A 836 -17.44 -25.56 2.12
N GLU A 837 -16.36 -24.79 2.03
CA GLU A 837 -14.99 -25.32 1.96
C GLU A 837 -14.42 -25.71 3.35
N VAL A 838 -15.07 -25.26 4.42
CA VAL A 838 -14.67 -25.40 5.85
C VAL A 838 -15.74 -26.09 6.71
N THR A 839 -16.56 -26.95 6.12
CA THR A 839 -17.61 -27.70 6.85
C THR A 839 -17.02 -28.62 7.92
N GLY A 840 -17.65 -28.68 9.10
CA GLY A 840 -17.23 -29.54 10.22
C GLY A 840 -16.37 -28.86 11.28
N LEU A 841 -16.08 -27.56 11.12
CA LEU A 841 -15.27 -26.75 12.04
C LEU A 841 -16.09 -25.63 12.71
N ASP A 842 -17.36 -25.90 13.04
CA ASP A 842 -18.31 -24.85 13.46
C ASP A 842 -17.86 -24.08 14.72
N ASP A 843 -17.26 -24.77 15.68
CA ASP A 843 -16.76 -24.15 16.91
C ASP A 843 -15.49 -23.33 16.65
N GLN A 844 -14.57 -23.84 15.82
CA GLN A 844 -13.38 -23.11 15.39
C GLN A 844 -13.76 -21.89 14.54
N LEU A 845 -14.80 -21.97 13.70
CA LEU A 845 -15.27 -20.84 12.89
C LEU A 845 -15.87 -19.73 13.75
N LYS A 846 -16.65 -20.09 14.78
CA LYS A 846 -17.16 -19.12 15.77
C LYS A 846 -16.00 -18.46 16.51
N LEU A 847 -15.06 -19.26 17.03
CA LEU A 847 -13.88 -18.75 17.72
C LEU A 847 -13.04 -17.84 16.80
N ALA A 848 -12.77 -18.26 15.57
CA ALA A 848 -12.01 -17.50 14.58
C ALA A 848 -12.65 -16.14 14.27
N ARG A 849 -13.98 -16.05 14.24
CA ARG A 849 -14.69 -14.77 14.10
C ARG A 849 -14.57 -13.92 15.36
N GLU A 850 -14.74 -14.51 16.54
CA GLU A 850 -14.64 -13.81 17.83
C GLU A 850 -13.25 -13.21 18.05
N VAL A 851 -12.20 -13.92 17.63
CA VAL A 851 -10.80 -13.46 17.76
C VAL A 851 -10.33 -12.63 16.58
N GLY A 852 -11.18 -12.40 15.57
CA GLY A 852 -10.87 -11.57 14.42
C GLY A 852 -9.93 -12.21 13.40
N LEU A 853 -9.72 -13.54 13.43
CA LEU A 853 -9.03 -14.26 12.35
C LEU A 853 -9.86 -14.28 11.05
N LEU A 854 -11.19 -14.30 11.18
CA LEU A 854 -12.13 -14.32 10.07
C LEU A 854 -13.15 -13.18 10.16
N SER A 855 -13.55 -12.67 9.00
CA SER A 855 -14.71 -11.78 8.84
C SER A 855 -15.71 -12.38 7.86
N ILE A 856 -16.97 -11.97 7.95
CA ILE A 856 -17.97 -12.27 6.92
C ILE A 856 -17.66 -11.39 5.71
N TYR A 857 -17.53 -12.01 4.54
CA TYR A 857 -17.38 -11.30 3.27
C TYR A 857 -18.74 -11.13 2.57
N GLU A 858 -19.54 -12.19 2.56
CA GLU A 858 -20.84 -12.27 1.90
C GLU A 858 -21.79 -13.10 2.78
N GLY A 859 -23.01 -12.60 2.99
CA GLY A 859 -24.01 -13.19 3.88
C GLY A 859 -24.29 -12.38 5.14
N THR A 860 -25.00 -12.99 6.10
CA THR A 860 -25.37 -12.43 7.41
C THR A 860 -24.72 -13.21 8.54
N GLU A 861 -24.87 -12.77 9.80
CA GLU A 861 -24.34 -13.51 10.95
C GLU A 861 -24.94 -14.92 11.10
N ASP A 862 -26.19 -15.08 10.69
CA ASP A 862 -26.96 -16.34 10.76
C ASP A 862 -26.69 -17.26 9.54
N TYR A 863 -26.35 -16.68 8.39
CA TYR A 863 -26.08 -17.42 7.16
C TYR A 863 -24.90 -16.81 6.41
N VAL A 864 -23.73 -17.43 6.53
CA VAL A 864 -22.50 -16.97 5.88
C VAL A 864 -22.28 -17.72 4.56
N GLU A 865 -22.16 -16.98 3.47
CA GLU A 865 -21.84 -17.54 2.15
C GLU A 865 -20.33 -17.60 1.93
N ARG A 866 -19.62 -16.51 2.27
CA ARG A 866 -18.17 -16.43 2.16
C ARG A 866 -17.52 -15.80 3.38
N TYR A 867 -16.40 -16.38 3.77
CA TYR A 867 -15.50 -15.82 4.76
C TYR A 867 -14.34 -15.11 4.09
N LYS A 868 -13.77 -14.14 4.81
CA LYS A 868 -12.55 -13.43 4.43
C LYS A 868 -11.55 -13.48 5.59
N VAL A 869 -10.29 -13.69 5.22
CA VAL A 869 -9.13 -13.51 6.09
C VAL A 869 -8.66 -12.06 5.91
N PRO A 870 -8.50 -11.28 6.98
CA PRO A 870 -7.96 -9.92 6.90
C PRO A 870 -6.49 -9.96 6.47
N ASP A 871 -5.97 -8.84 5.93
CA ASP A 871 -4.58 -8.78 5.47
C ASP A 871 -3.57 -9.08 6.58
N LEU A 872 -3.90 -8.74 7.82
CA LEU A 872 -3.08 -8.99 8.99
C LEU A 872 -2.66 -10.46 9.13
N TYR A 873 -3.48 -11.43 8.71
CA TYR A 873 -3.16 -12.86 8.80
C TYR A 873 -2.99 -13.53 7.44
N LEU A 874 -3.27 -12.83 6.34
CA LEU A 874 -3.43 -13.44 5.04
C LEU A 874 -2.15 -14.11 4.52
N SER A 875 -1.02 -13.37 4.53
CA SER A 875 0.26 -13.88 4.06
C SER A 875 0.89 -14.84 5.04
N GLY A 876 0.69 -14.66 6.36
CA GLY A 876 1.15 -15.60 7.39
C GLY A 876 0.53 -16.99 7.25
N ILE A 877 -0.70 -17.10 6.74
CA ILE A 877 -1.35 -18.39 6.41
C ILE A 877 -0.92 -18.89 5.00
N GLY A 878 -0.18 -18.10 4.22
CA GLY A 878 0.18 -18.45 2.84
C GLY A 878 -0.99 -18.34 1.85
N MET A 879 -2.00 -17.53 2.16
CA MET A 879 -3.16 -17.31 1.29
C MET A 879 -2.97 -16.11 0.38
N THR A 880 -3.60 -16.13 -0.79
CA THR A 880 -3.60 -15.00 -1.73
C THR A 880 -4.99 -14.37 -1.85
N ARG A 881 -5.07 -13.08 -2.17
CA ARG A 881 -6.35 -12.43 -2.47
C ARG A 881 -6.85 -12.86 -3.83
N LYS A 882 -8.09 -13.35 -3.93
CA LYS A 882 -8.73 -13.70 -5.20
C LYS A 882 -10.06 -12.98 -5.34
N GLY A 883 -10.14 -12.01 -6.26
CA GLY A 883 -11.38 -11.27 -6.55
C GLY A 883 -11.78 -10.27 -5.47
N GLN A 884 -11.42 -9.00 -5.67
CA GLN A 884 -12.40 -7.95 -5.47
C GLN A 884 -13.07 -7.81 -6.83
N ALA A 885 -14.15 -8.57 -7.02
CA ALA A 885 -15.08 -8.35 -8.12
C ALA A 885 -15.82 -7.02 -7.88
#